data_AF-A0A4T0USH8-F1
#
_entry.id   AF-A0A4T0USH8-F1
#
_cell.length_a   1.000
_cell.length_b   1.000
_cell.length_c   1.000
_cell.angle_alpha   90.00
_cell.angle_beta   90.00
_cell.angle_gamma   90.00
#
_symmetry.space_group_name_H-M   'P 1'
#
loop_
_entity.id
_entity.type
_entity.pdbx_description
1 polymer ?
#
loop_
_entity_poly.entity_id
_entity_poly.type
_entity_poly.pdbx_seq_one_letter_code
_entity_poly.pdbx_strand_id
1 'polypeptide(L)'
;MTTPPTTRRRPAPRRLLALAAGSLTLAATGLLPLAAPAQAATDFAERVRVDDERGLRTAVRAANTSGERTLVRLTHDVTLSTAGTGGAMKGDLDVTGDLVVDGAGHTVDAAGIDRAFDVAAGASLVLRNVRIVNGAAPETESGGAVRSAGTLVLRGAVVADSVVTGTGASGGAVMNDGGTLSVIGSRLVRNTAVRAGGAIEAFEGSTLVRGSQLRNNTAGAEPGNGGALHLTGTGTVDVGGSRVVGNTASAEGGGLWNSATGTMIVRRTVLRGNTASGAEATQGGGALFNDGGDLTVARGLIAGNVADGAAGSGGGVLNDNGGDLVLTGSTLLANTATRAGGGVEGTTGTITITGSELADNVTGAAPGNGGALHVTGDTTTIVDASRVTGNTASAEGGGLWNSATGTMEVWGSVVSGNTASGAAADEGGGGLYNNGGSLTVVGSQVSDNVADGAAGSGGGALTLGGTFVVDRSVFSGNSAQRAGGGIEANLGDTTVRRSELSGNDAGTAPGNGGGLHLTGAGTVTVRSSDVLDNTAVEGGGLWNSATGTMTVVATVLDGNTATGNDATQGGGGLYNDGTMTVRDTEVTGNLATGTSGSGGGLLNVGGTVTLDSVVLDDNTSSRAGGGIETADGVLDLTDVDASGNVTGSAPGNGGGLHVTGAGVVTWDGGTVTGNTATNQGGGLWNSATGTIVATNLDVSGNTSPDGADVYNVGGPFTLNGTPVPAS
;
A
#
# COMPACT_ATOMS: atom_id res chain seq x y z
N MET A 1 -2.70 -59.47 6.14
CA MET A 1 -3.36 -59.06 7.39
C MET A 1 -2.55 -57.92 7.96
N THR A 2 -3.00 -56.71 7.66
CA THR A 2 -2.23 -55.45 7.71
C THR A 2 -2.91 -54.52 8.70
N THR A 3 -2.25 -54.24 9.82
CA THR A 3 -2.63 -53.20 10.77
C THR A 3 -2.07 -51.84 10.29
N PRO A 4 -2.87 -50.76 10.24
CA PRO A 4 -2.42 -49.46 9.77
C PRO A 4 -1.70 -48.66 10.88
N PRO A 5 -0.81 -47.71 10.53
CA PRO A 5 -0.09 -46.90 11.50
C PRO A 5 -0.97 -45.79 12.07
N THR A 6 -0.74 -45.49 13.34
CA THR A 6 -1.46 -44.54 14.17
C THR A 6 -1.18 -43.10 13.76
N THR A 7 -2.22 -42.38 13.34
CA THR A 7 -2.23 -40.92 13.18
C THR A 7 -1.98 -40.23 14.53
N ARG A 8 -0.85 -39.53 14.69
CA ARG A 8 -0.62 -38.64 15.83
C ARG A 8 -1.54 -37.42 15.72
N ARG A 9 -2.43 -37.27 16.70
CA ARG A 9 -3.33 -36.12 16.84
C ARG A 9 -2.51 -34.87 17.17
N ARG A 10 -2.63 -33.83 16.33
CA ARG A 10 -2.18 -32.45 16.59
C ARG A 10 -2.80 -31.93 17.90
N PRO A 11 -2.05 -31.31 18.83
CA PRO A 11 -2.66 -30.62 19.96
C PRO A 11 -3.24 -29.28 19.48
N ALA A 12 -4.48 -29.01 19.84
CA ALA A 12 -5.14 -27.72 19.59
C ALA A 12 -4.37 -26.57 20.28
N PRO A 13 -4.26 -25.38 19.65
CA PRO A 13 -3.58 -24.26 20.28
C PRO A 13 -4.42 -23.74 21.46
N ARG A 14 -3.82 -23.78 22.65
CA ARG A 14 -4.35 -23.15 23.86
C ARG A 14 -4.33 -21.63 23.68
N ARG A 15 -5.52 -21.02 23.69
CA ARG A 15 -5.73 -19.58 23.90
C ARG A 15 -5.48 -19.20 25.36
N LEU A 16 -5.20 -17.90 25.57
CA LEU A 16 -4.81 -17.16 26.80
C LEU A 16 -3.28 -17.12 26.99
N LEU A 17 -2.61 -15.95 27.10
CA LEU A 17 -3.00 -14.77 27.86
C LEU A 17 -2.27 -13.47 27.41
N ALA A 18 -2.98 -12.35 27.50
CA ALA A 18 -2.52 -10.97 27.74
C ALA A 18 -1.67 -10.23 26.69
N LEU A 19 -2.35 -9.56 25.75
CA LEU A 19 -1.85 -8.36 25.11
C LEU A 19 -1.95 -7.18 26.09
N ALA A 20 -0.82 -6.53 26.36
CA ALA A 20 -0.80 -5.12 26.72
C ALA A 20 -1.00 -4.32 25.43
N ALA A 21 -2.26 -4.20 25.00
CA ALA A 21 -2.63 -3.19 24.02
C ALA A 21 -2.49 -1.83 24.72
N GLY A 22 -1.44 -1.10 24.37
CA GLY A 22 -1.40 0.34 24.59
C GLY A 22 -2.62 0.91 23.89
N SER A 23 -3.63 1.27 24.68
CA SER A 23 -4.84 1.92 24.21
C SER A 23 -4.45 3.22 23.53
N LEU A 24 -4.39 3.22 22.19
CA LEU A 24 -4.63 4.43 21.43
C LEU A 24 -6.04 4.87 21.81
N THR A 25 -6.11 5.89 22.64
CA THR A 25 -7.33 6.63 22.91
C THR A 25 -7.85 7.14 21.58
N LEU A 26 -8.86 6.45 21.05
CA LEU A 26 -9.75 6.98 20.04
C LEU A 26 -10.33 8.26 20.65
N ALA A 27 -9.79 9.41 20.27
CA ALA A 27 -10.37 10.71 20.57
C ALA A 27 -11.66 10.84 19.74
N ALA A 28 -12.68 10.07 20.13
CA ALA A 28 -14.08 10.36 19.82
C ALA A 28 -14.53 11.54 20.69
N THR A 29 -13.83 12.66 20.61
CA THR A 29 -14.22 13.93 21.22
C THR A 29 -14.77 14.82 20.12
N GLY A 30 -16.10 14.87 20.02
CA GLY A 30 -16.77 15.78 19.10
C GLY A 30 -17.98 15.23 18.34
N LEU A 31 -18.55 14.09 18.73
CA LEU A 31 -19.99 13.87 18.45
C LEU A 31 -20.77 14.82 19.36
N LEU A 32 -20.86 16.08 18.94
CA LEU A 32 -22.02 16.89 19.31
C LEU A 32 -23.25 16.04 18.97
N PRO A 33 -24.19 15.83 19.91
CA PRO A 33 -25.41 15.12 19.58
C PRO A 33 -26.02 15.84 18.39
N LEU A 34 -26.44 15.06 17.38
CA LEU A 34 -27.39 15.52 16.37
C LEU A 34 -28.52 16.18 17.13
N ALA A 35 -28.52 17.51 17.19
CA ALA A 35 -29.76 18.22 17.27
C ALA A 35 -30.58 17.63 16.12
N ALA A 36 -31.68 16.96 16.48
CA ALA A 36 -32.77 16.72 15.55
C ALA A 36 -32.91 18.00 14.71
N PRO A 37 -33.15 17.93 13.39
CA PRO A 37 -33.36 19.15 12.62
C PRO A 37 -34.39 19.92 13.41
N ALA A 38 -33.98 21.08 13.95
CA ALA A 38 -34.91 21.94 14.63
C ALA A 38 -36.06 22.06 13.66
N GLN A 39 -37.23 21.61 14.09
CA GLN A 39 -38.47 21.81 13.40
C GLN A 39 -38.60 23.34 13.38
N ALA A 40 -37.93 23.98 12.42
CA ALA A 40 -37.88 25.42 12.34
C ALA A 40 -39.33 25.82 12.16
N ALA A 41 -39.80 26.57 13.14
CA ALA A 41 -41.19 26.87 13.40
C ALA A 41 -41.95 27.15 12.09
N THR A 42 -43.13 26.57 12.00
CA THR A 42 -44.08 26.73 10.89
C THR A 42 -44.70 28.13 10.80
N ASP A 43 -44.29 29.06 11.69
CA ASP A 43 -44.70 30.46 11.64
C ASP A 43 -43.81 31.22 10.66
N PHE A 44 -44.35 31.36 9.46
CA PHE A 44 -43.92 32.39 8.52
C PHE A 44 -44.80 33.60 8.79
N ALA A 45 -44.17 34.71 9.16
CA ALA A 45 -44.87 35.98 9.34
C ALA A 45 -45.52 36.45 8.03
N GLU A 46 -44.82 36.20 6.91
CA GLU A 46 -45.27 36.60 5.60
C GLU A 46 -45.13 35.45 4.59
N ARG A 47 -46.13 35.28 3.73
CA ARG A 47 -46.16 34.29 2.65
C ARG A 47 -46.51 34.97 1.33
N VAL A 48 -45.55 35.03 0.42
CA VAL A 48 -45.67 35.73 -0.86
C VAL A 48 -45.62 34.74 -2.02
N ARG A 49 -46.52 34.89 -2.99
CA ARG A 49 -46.43 34.19 -4.28
C ARG A 49 -45.81 35.11 -5.31
N VAL A 50 -44.89 34.57 -6.10
CA VAL A 50 -44.13 35.34 -7.10
C VAL A 50 -44.22 34.64 -8.45
N ASP A 51 -44.54 35.40 -9.49
CA ASP A 51 -44.63 34.97 -10.89
C ASP A 51 -43.66 35.71 -11.82
N ASP A 52 -43.00 36.78 -11.34
CA ASP A 52 -42.04 37.56 -12.13
C ASP A 52 -40.85 38.09 -11.30
N GLU A 53 -39.89 38.69 -11.99
CA GLU A 53 -38.69 39.30 -11.39
C GLU A 53 -39.05 40.41 -10.39
N ARG A 54 -40.00 41.28 -10.75
CA ARG A 54 -40.39 42.42 -9.91
C ARG A 54 -40.97 41.95 -8.58
N GLY A 55 -41.79 40.91 -8.61
CA GLY A 55 -42.36 40.26 -7.45
C GLY A 55 -41.28 39.65 -6.57
N LEU A 56 -40.30 38.95 -7.15
CA LEU A 56 -39.19 38.36 -6.41
C LEU A 56 -38.39 39.44 -5.66
N ARG A 57 -37.98 40.50 -6.36
CA ARG A 57 -37.23 41.62 -5.77
C ARG A 57 -38.01 42.31 -4.64
N THR A 58 -39.31 42.50 -4.85
CA THR A 58 -40.17 43.13 -3.84
C THR A 58 -40.29 42.27 -2.60
N ALA A 59 -40.46 40.96 -2.76
CA ALA A 59 -40.56 40.03 -1.64
C ALA A 59 -39.25 39.91 -0.85
N VAL A 60 -38.10 39.93 -1.53
CA VAL A 60 -36.77 39.97 -0.87
C VAL A 60 -36.62 41.24 -0.03
N ARG A 61 -36.95 42.41 -0.59
CA ARG A 61 -36.89 43.68 0.16
C ARG A 61 -37.83 43.71 1.36
N ALA A 62 -39.04 43.16 1.24
CA ALA A 62 -39.96 43.02 2.36
C ALA A 62 -39.34 42.16 3.47
N ALA A 63 -38.80 40.99 3.11
CA ALA A 63 -38.14 40.09 4.05
C ALA A 63 -37.00 40.78 4.83
N ASN A 64 -36.16 41.55 4.13
CA ASN A 64 -35.05 42.30 4.71
C ASN A 64 -35.45 43.32 5.78
N THR A 65 -36.69 43.84 5.72
CA THR A 65 -37.19 44.87 6.65
C THR A 65 -38.11 44.33 7.73
N SER A 66 -38.61 43.10 7.57
CA SER A 66 -39.65 42.54 8.44
C SER A 66 -39.17 42.22 9.87
N GLY A 67 -37.89 41.87 10.03
CA GLY A 67 -37.35 41.32 11.28
C GLY A 67 -37.86 39.90 11.60
N GLU A 68 -38.72 39.33 10.75
CA GLU A 68 -39.34 38.01 10.92
C GLU A 68 -39.10 37.13 9.68
N ARG A 69 -39.44 35.85 9.77
CA ARG A 69 -39.19 34.89 8.69
C ARG A 69 -40.22 35.00 7.57
N THR A 70 -39.75 35.21 6.34
CA THR A 70 -40.59 35.35 5.14
C THR A 70 -40.50 34.12 4.23
N LEU A 71 -41.64 33.65 3.71
CA LEU A 71 -41.71 32.59 2.70
C LEU A 71 -42.12 33.15 1.34
N VAL A 72 -41.23 33.05 0.37
CA VAL A 72 -41.49 33.29 -1.06
C VAL A 72 -41.74 31.96 -1.76
N ARG A 73 -42.84 31.84 -2.49
CA ARG A 73 -43.13 30.69 -3.35
C ARG A 73 -43.21 31.11 -4.80
N LEU A 74 -42.33 30.56 -5.62
CA LEU A 74 -42.39 30.76 -7.07
C LEU A 74 -43.57 30.00 -7.67
N THR A 75 -44.15 30.60 -8.70
CA THR A 75 -45.24 30.05 -9.51
C THR A 75 -44.90 29.98 -10.99
N HIS A 76 -43.80 30.61 -11.39
CA HIS A 76 -43.25 30.65 -12.74
C HIS A 76 -41.72 30.73 -12.64
N ASP A 77 -41.05 30.47 -13.76
CA ASP A 77 -39.62 30.76 -13.89
C ASP A 77 -39.39 32.27 -13.91
N VAL A 78 -38.35 32.72 -13.23
CA VAL A 78 -37.97 34.13 -13.08
C VAL A 78 -36.60 34.33 -13.71
N THR A 79 -36.48 35.24 -14.67
CA THR A 79 -35.20 35.66 -15.24
C THR A 79 -34.86 37.06 -14.73
N LEU A 80 -33.65 37.23 -14.19
CA LEU A 80 -33.13 38.51 -13.73
C LEU A 80 -32.64 39.31 -14.95
N SER A 81 -33.02 40.59 -15.02
CA SER A 81 -32.74 41.43 -16.20
C SER A 81 -31.87 42.65 -15.91
N THR A 82 -31.60 42.95 -14.64
CA THR A 82 -30.80 44.11 -14.22
C THR A 82 -29.81 43.75 -13.12
N ALA A 83 -28.51 43.99 -13.34
CA ALA A 83 -27.46 43.75 -12.34
C ALA A 83 -27.43 44.83 -11.23
N GLY A 84 -26.99 44.46 -10.03
CA GLY A 84 -26.68 45.41 -8.94
C GLY A 84 -27.86 46.25 -8.42
N THR A 85 -29.11 45.79 -8.59
CA THR A 85 -30.29 46.57 -8.15
C THR A 85 -30.76 46.23 -6.73
N GLY A 86 -29.98 45.42 -6.00
CA GLY A 86 -30.28 44.89 -4.66
C GLY A 86 -29.96 45.80 -3.47
N GLY A 87 -29.03 46.75 -3.60
CA GLY A 87 -28.57 47.56 -2.47
C GLY A 87 -27.08 47.87 -2.50
N ALA A 88 -26.46 47.94 -1.31
CA ALA A 88 -25.03 48.17 -1.14
C ALA A 88 -24.21 46.87 -1.06
N MET A 89 -24.86 45.70 -1.05
CA MET A 89 -24.18 44.44 -1.20
C MET A 89 -24.03 44.11 -2.68
N LYS A 90 -23.40 42.98 -2.96
CA LYS A 90 -22.75 42.76 -4.25
C LYS A 90 -23.44 41.72 -5.12
N GLY A 91 -24.62 41.26 -4.71
CA GLY A 91 -25.45 40.38 -5.54
C GLY A 91 -26.69 41.11 -6.05
N ASP A 92 -27.44 40.42 -6.91
CA ASP A 92 -28.65 41.02 -7.44
C ASP A 92 -29.80 41.03 -6.41
N LEU A 93 -29.95 39.93 -5.67
CA LEU A 93 -30.88 39.80 -4.55
C LEU A 93 -30.11 39.76 -3.22
N ASP A 94 -29.97 40.94 -2.61
CA ASP A 94 -29.37 41.11 -1.28
C ASP A 94 -30.32 40.59 -0.19
N VAL A 95 -29.83 39.70 0.67
CA VAL A 95 -30.58 39.09 1.79
C VAL A 95 -29.93 39.50 3.11
N THR A 96 -30.63 40.35 3.86
CA THR A 96 -30.22 40.84 5.19
C THR A 96 -31.14 40.34 6.32
N GLY A 97 -32.25 39.66 6.00
CA GLY A 97 -33.21 39.08 6.94
C GLY A 97 -33.26 37.55 6.93
N ASP A 98 -34.38 36.95 7.39
CA ASP A 98 -34.63 35.50 7.32
C ASP A 98 -35.63 35.19 6.19
N LEU A 99 -35.12 34.59 5.12
CA LEU A 99 -35.83 34.34 3.87
C LEU A 99 -35.85 32.86 3.51
N VAL A 100 -37.02 32.35 3.15
CA VAL A 100 -37.20 31.05 2.52
C VAL A 100 -37.75 31.25 1.11
N VAL A 101 -37.04 30.78 0.10
CA VAL A 101 -37.53 30.71 -1.29
C VAL A 101 -37.84 29.26 -1.63
N ASP A 102 -39.11 28.97 -1.84
CA ASP A 102 -39.62 27.72 -2.37
C ASP A 102 -39.83 27.85 -3.88
N GLY A 103 -38.93 27.26 -4.65
CA GLY A 103 -39.05 27.28 -6.10
C GLY A 103 -40.23 26.48 -6.62
N ALA A 104 -40.76 25.52 -5.86
CA ALA A 104 -41.79 24.59 -6.33
C ALA A 104 -41.44 23.93 -7.70
N GLY A 105 -40.15 23.77 -8.01
CA GLY A 105 -39.64 23.25 -9.27
C GLY A 105 -39.22 24.32 -10.30
N HIS A 106 -39.53 25.60 -10.06
CA HIS A 106 -39.21 26.70 -10.95
C HIS A 106 -37.75 27.18 -10.85
N THR A 107 -37.36 27.93 -11.87
CA THR A 107 -36.01 28.45 -12.07
C THR A 107 -35.93 29.93 -11.69
N VAL A 108 -34.82 30.33 -11.06
CA VAL A 108 -34.30 31.69 -11.03
C VAL A 108 -33.06 31.71 -11.92
N ASP A 109 -33.20 32.34 -13.08
CA ASP A 109 -32.12 32.49 -14.05
C ASP A 109 -31.46 33.85 -13.87
N ALA A 110 -30.19 33.87 -13.48
CA ALA A 110 -29.42 35.08 -13.30
C ALA A 110 -28.82 35.63 -14.62
N ALA A 111 -29.15 35.01 -15.76
CA ALA A 111 -28.88 35.50 -17.12
C ALA A 111 -27.43 35.85 -17.45
N GLY A 112 -26.47 35.40 -16.64
CA GLY A 112 -25.06 35.75 -16.76
C GLY A 112 -24.74 37.22 -16.47
N ILE A 113 -25.68 37.97 -15.87
CA ILE A 113 -25.50 39.41 -15.64
C ILE A 113 -24.91 39.74 -14.27
N ASP A 114 -25.20 38.92 -13.26
CA ASP A 114 -24.76 39.10 -11.88
C ASP A 114 -24.92 37.77 -11.10
N ARG A 115 -24.45 37.75 -9.86
CA ARG A 115 -24.74 36.69 -8.91
C ARG A 115 -26.20 36.79 -8.45
N ALA A 116 -26.90 35.66 -8.34
CA ALA A 116 -28.33 35.67 -8.01
C ALA A 116 -28.62 36.19 -6.59
N PHE A 117 -27.89 35.70 -5.58
CA PHE A 117 -28.12 36.07 -4.18
C PHE A 117 -26.83 36.45 -3.44
N ASP A 118 -26.94 37.40 -2.52
CA ASP A 118 -25.90 37.74 -1.55
C ASP A 118 -26.48 37.75 -0.13
N VAL A 119 -25.97 36.88 0.76
CA VAL A 119 -26.49 36.72 2.13
C VAL A 119 -25.55 37.39 3.13
N ALA A 120 -26.07 38.38 3.85
CA ALA A 120 -25.32 39.14 4.84
C ALA A 120 -24.97 38.32 6.08
N ALA A 121 -23.93 38.75 6.81
CA ALA A 121 -23.66 38.22 8.14
C ALA A 121 -24.89 38.38 9.05
N GLY A 122 -25.25 37.31 9.76
CA GLY A 122 -26.45 37.26 10.61
C GLY A 122 -27.78 37.02 9.86
N ALA A 123 -27.80 37.09 8.53
CA ALA A 123 -28.98 36.77 7.73
C ALA A 123 -29.11 35.27 7.46
N SER A 124 -30.29 34.85 6.99
CA SER A 124 -30.60 33.45 6.68
C SER A 124 -31.33 33.32 5.36
N LEU A 125 -30.84 32.44 4.49
CA LEU A 125 -31.48 32.10 3.22
C LEU A 125 -31.68 30.58 3.10
N VAL A 126 -32.92 30.16 2.90
CA VAL A 126 -33.27 28.77 2.56
C VAL A 126 -33.81 28.72 1.13
N LEU A 127 -33.01 28.15 0.22
CA LEU A 127 -33.41 27.83 -1.14
C LEU A 127 -33.90 26.38 -1.18
N ARG A 128 -35.20 26.16 -1.39
CA ARG A 128 -35.79 24.81 -1.46
C ARG A 128 -36.49 24.54 -2.78
N ASN A 129 -36.26 23.36 -3.36
CA ASN A 129 -36.89 22.92 -4.62
C ASN A 129 -36.85 23.97 -5.74
N VAL A 130 -35.73 24.68 -5.85
CA VAL A 130 -35.51 25.76 -6.81
C VAL A 130 -34.30 25.43 -7.67
N ARG A 131 -34.34 25.84 -8.94
CA ARG A 131 -33.18 25.82 -9.83
C ARG A 131 -32.61 27.24 -9.92
N ILE A 132 -31.34 27.42 -9.62
CA ILE A 132 -30.59 28.66 -9.85
C ILE A 132 -29.62 28.40 -11.00
N VAL A 133 -29.66 29.20 -12.06
CA VAL A 133 -28.77 29.02 -13.23
C VAL A 133 -28.13 30.31 -13.68
N ASN A 134 -27.03 30.15 -14.43
CA ASN A 134 -26.35 31.22 -15.14
C ASN A 134 -25.97 32.39 -14.22
N GLY A 135 -25.62 32.10 -12.97
CA GLY A 135 -25.06 33.11 -12.08
C GLY A 135 -23.66 33.50 -12.54
N ALA A 136 -23.36 34.80 -12.57
CA ALA A 136 -22.04 35.31 -12.92
C ALA A 136 -21.60 36.35 -11.90
N ALA A 137 -20.66 36.01 -11.01
CA ALA A 137 -20.16 37.02 -10.07
C ALA A 137 -19.39 38.12 -10.82
N PRO A 138 -19.45 39.39 -10.36
CA PRO A 138 -18.61 40.45 -10.89
C PRO A 138 -17.11 40.11 -10.82
N GLU A 139 -16.28 40.71 -11.68
CA GLU A 139 -14.85 40.35 -11.85
C GLU A 139 -13.97 40.45 -10.59
N THR A 140 -14.45 41.02 -9.49
CA THR A 140 -13.69 41.15 -8.23
C THR A 140 -14.25 40.27 -7.10
N GLU A 141 -15.14 39.33 -7.42
CA GLU A 141 -15.99 38.65 -6.44
C GLU A 141 -16.09 37.14 -6.62
N SER A 142 -16.55 36.46 -5.56
CA SER A 142 -16.73 35.01 -5.48
C SER A 142 -18.20 34.61 -5.33
N GLY A 143 -18.48 33.32 -5.54
CA GLY A 143 -19.83 32.74 -5.54
C GLY A 143 -20.54 32.99 -6.86
N GLY A 144 -20.53 32.10 -7.85
CA GLY A 144 -21.17 32.44 -9.13
C GLY A 144 -22.68 32.62 -9.02
N ALA A 145 -23.34 31.80 -8.21
CA ALA A 145 -24.79 31.89 -7.97
C ALA A 145 -25.13 32.54 -6.63
N VAL A 146 -24.41 32.19 -5.56
CA VAL A 146 -24.68 32.68 -4.20
C VAL A 146 -23.38 32.96 -3.45
N ARG A 147 -23.30 34.10 -2.77
CA ARG A 147 -22.32 34.35 -1.71
C ARG A 147 -23.05 34.42 -0.38
N SER A 148 -22.49 33.83 0.67
CA SER A 148 -23.11 33.84 2.00
C SER A 148 -22.08 34.05 3.11
N ALA A 149 -22.18 35.17 3.81
CA ALA A 149 -21.56 35.39 5.12
C ALA A 149 -22.50 35.04 6.29
N GLY A 150 -23.76 34.71 6.00
CA GLY A 150 -24.77 34.28 6.97
C GLY A 150 -25.02 32.77 6.94
N THR A 151 -26.28 32.38 7.14
CA THR A 151 -26.72 30.99 7.00
C THR A 151 -27.34 30.76 5.61
N LEU A 152 -26.83 29.78 4.88
CA LEU A 152 -27.37 29.35 3.59
C LEU A 152 -27.76 27.87 3.63
N VAL A 153 -29.00 27.55 3.27
CA VAL A 153 -29.49 26.18 3.12
C VAL A 153 -29.99 25.94 1.70
N LEU A 154 -29.33 25.04 0.98
CA LEU A 154 -29.78 24.50 -0.31
C LEU A 154 -30.46 23.15 -0.07
N ARG A 155 -31.79 23.06 -0.22
CA ARG A 155 -32.56 21.83 0.03
C ARG A 155 -33.32 21.35 -1.20
N GLY A 156 -32.88 20.24 -1.80
CA GLY A 156 -33.48 19.79 -3.06
C GLY A 156 -33.30 20.80 -4.19
N ALA A 157 -32.31 21.69 -4.07
CA ALA A 157 -32.05 22.75 -5.02
C ALA A 157 -31.10 22.26 -6.12
N VAL A 158 -31.13 22.94 -7.26
CA VAL A 158 -30.15 22.77 -8.33
C VAL A 158 -29.45 24.10 -8.55
N VAL A 159 -28.12 24.13 -8.47
CA VAL A 159 -27.31 25.29 -8.88
C VAL A 159 -26.44 24.84 -10.04
N ALA A 160 -26.61 25.45 -11.20
CA ALA A 160 -25.94 24.96 -12.40
C ALA A 160 -25.53 26.06 -13.35
N ASP A 161 -24.46 25.76 -14.11
CA ASP A 161 -23.99 26.63 -15.19
C ASP A 161 -23.63 28.04 -14.68
N SER A 162 -23.27 28.15 -13.39
CA SER A 162 -22.78 29.38 -12.78
C SER A 162 -21.26 29.49 -12.90
N VAL A 163 -20.79 30.72 -13.09
CA VAL A 163 -19.39 31.02 -13.35
C VAL A 163 -18.90 32.15 -12.46
N VAL A 164 -17.64 32.08 -12.07
CA VAL A 164 -16.87 33.24 -11.62
C VAL A 164 -15.64 33.36 -12.51
N THR A 165 -15.45 34.53 -13.12
CA THR A 165 -14.37 34.81 -14.10
C THR A 165 -13.30 35.76 -13.56
N GLY A 166 -13.55 36.36 -12.40
CA GLY A 166 -12.61 37.29 -11.77
C GLY A 166 -11.28 36.65 -11.38
N THR A 167 -10.19 37.40 -11.48
CA THR A 167 -8.90 36.97 -10.96
C THR A 167 -9.00 36.70 -9.46
N GLY A 168 -8.61 35.51 -9.02
CA GLY A 168 -8.72 35.07 -7.62
C GLY A 168 -10.14 34.66 -7.17
N ALA A 169 -11.14 34.74 -8.04
CA ALA A 169 -12.53 34.42 -7.71
C ALA A 169 -12.78 32.91 -7.56
N SER A 170 -13.56 32.54 -6.54
CA SER A 170 -13.80 31.15 -6.13
C SER A 170 -15.28 30.83 -5.96
N GLY A 171 -15.62 29.54 -5.83
CA GLY A 171 -16.98 29.10 -5.55
C GLY A 171 -17.90 29.30 -6.75
N GLY A 172 -17.71 28.51 -7.82
CA GLY A 172 -18.45 28.71 -9.07
C GLY A 172 -19.97 28.67 -8.91
N ALA A 173 -20.48 27.92 -7.94
CA ALA A 173 -21.88 28.01 -7.50
C ALA A 173 -22.02 28.84 -6.22
N VAL A 174 -21.26 28.50 -5.18
CA VAL A 174 -21.45 29.03 -3.83
C VAL A 174 -20.11 29.44 -3.22
N MET A 175 -20.07 30.63 -2.64
CA MET A 175 -19.05 31.06 -1.69
C MET A 175 -19.65 31.09 -0.28
N ASN A 176 -19.15 30.24 0.63
CA ASN A 176 -19.41 30.36 2.06
C ASN A 176 -18.28 31.19 2.69
N ASP A 177 -18.60 32.39 3.13
CA ASP A 177 -17.66 33.45 3.51
C ASP A 177 -17.70 33.65 5.03
N GLY A 178 -17.16 32.68 5.77
CA GLY A 178 -17.23 32.62 7.24
C GLY A 178 -18.59 32.18 7.80
N GLY A 179 -19.54 31.84 6.94
CA GLY A 179 -20.91 31.50 7.28
C GLY A 179 -21.17 30.02 7.60
N THR A 180 -22.45 29.67 7.64
CA THR A 180 -22.93 28.28 7.75
C THR A 180 -23.63 27.87 6.45
N LEU A 181 -23.08 26.89 5.75
CA LEU A 181 -23.65 26.32 4.51
C LEU A 181 -24.18 24.91 4.74
N SER A 182 -25.41 24.64 4.31
CA SER A 182 -25.99 23.29 4.28
C SER A 182 -26.55 22.94 2.90
N VAL A 183 -25.94 21.97 2.22
CA VAL A 183 -26.32 21.46 0.91
C VAL A 183 -26.93 20.07 1.05
N ILE A 184 -28.26 19.97 1.07
CA ILE A 184 -29.01 18.76 1.43
C ILE A 184 -29.87 18.28 0.26
N GLY A 185 -29.61 17.08 -0.25
CA GLY A 185 -30.38 16.49 -1.34
C GLY A 185 -30.32 17.31 -2.63
N SER A 186 -29.27 18.13 -2.79
CA SER A 186 -29.15 19.16 -3.83
C SER A 186 -28.14 18.76 -4.90
N ARG A 187 -28.15 19.48 -6.03
CA ARG A 187 -27.26 19.23 -7.17
C ARG A 187 -26.53 20.50 -7.56
N LEU A 188 -25.20 20.47 -7.51
CA LEU A 188 -24.33 21.55 -7.99
C LEU A 188 -23.60 21.02 -9.24
N VAL A 189 -23.97 21.53 -10.41
CA VAL A 189 -23.63 20.90 -11.70
C VAL A 189 -23.04 21.91 -12.69
N ARG A 190 -21.89 21.59 -13.30
CA ARG A 190 -21.26 22.44 -14.35
C ARG A 190 -21.04 23.87 -13.93
N ASN A 191 -20.61 24.06 -12.69
CA ASN A 191 -20.19 25.37 -12.23
C ASN A 191 -18.69 25.53 -12.44
N THR A 192 -18.24 26.76 -12.63
CA THR A 192 -16.84 27.05 -12.96
C THR A 192 -16.33 28.19 -12.10
N ALA A 193 -15.14 28.00 -11.52
CA ALA A 193 -14.39 29.05 -10.88
C ALA A 193 -13.01 29.18 -11.49
N VAL A 194 -12.46 30.39 -11.53
CA VAL A 194 -11.07 30.60 -11.97
C VAL A 194 -10.08 30.08 -10.94
N ARG A 195 -10.35 30.25 -9.64
CA ARG A 195 -9.38 29.94 -8.60
C ARG A 195 -9.60 28.61 -7.88
N ALA A 196 -10.73 28.47 -7.21
CA ALA A 196 -10.93 27.37 -6.29
C ALA A 196 -12.40 27.05 -6.11
N GLY A 197 -12.69 25.81 -5.75
CA GLY A 197 -14.05 25.40 -5.42
C GLY A 197 -14.97 25.54 -6.62
N GLY A 198 -14.76 24.71 -7.65
CA GLY A 198 -15.52 24.83 -8.91
C GLY A 198 -17.03 24.86 -8.69
N ALA A 199 -17.53 24.19 -7.65
CA ALA A 199 -18.87 24.45 -7.11
C ALA A 199 -18.83 25.29 -5.82
N ILE A 200 -18.11 24.86 -4.79
CA ILE A 200 -18.17 25.46 -3.45
C ILE A 200 -16.79 25.91 -3.01
N GLU A 201 -16.66 27.20 -2.69
CA GLU A 201 -15.57 27.69 -1.83
C GLU A 201 -16.12 27.77 -0.40
N ALA A 202 -15.46 27.06 0.52
CA ALA A 202 -15.72 27.10 1.95
C ALA A 202 -14.58 27.87 2.63
N PHE A 203 -14.76 29.17 2.80
CA PHE A 203 -13.81 30.03 3.50
C PHE A 203 -14.23 30.13 4.97
N GLU A 204 -13.47 29.48 5.86
CA GLU A 204 -13.80 29.40 7.29
C GLU A 204 -15.25 28.87 7.54
N GLY A 205 -15.71 28.96 8.79
CA GLY A 205 -17.07 28.57 9.17
C GLY A 205 -17.36 27.07 9.05
N SER A 206 -18.62 26.72 8.75
CA SER A 206 -19.06 25.32 8.65
C SER A 206 -19.82 25.04 7.36
N THR A 207 -19.47 23.94 6.69
CA THR A 207 -20.12 23.49 5.46
C THR A 207 -20.52 22.02 5.56
N LEU A 208 -21.81 21.74 5.35
CA LEU A 208 -22.38 20.40 5.34
C LEU A 208 -22.91 20.07 3.95
N VAL A 209 -22.46 18.96 3.36
CA VAL A 209 -22.94 18.44 2.07
C VAL A 209 -23.50 17.03 2.27
N ARG A 210 -24.82 16.89 2.28
CA ARG A 210 -25.49 15.63 2.62
C ARG A 210 -26.46 15.12 1.57
N GLY A 211 -26.29 13.88 1.11
CA GLY A 211 -27.20 13.28 0.12
C GLY A 211 -27.20 14.01 -1.22
N SER A 212 -26.14 14.76 -1.52
CA SER A 212 -26.08 15.74 -2.60
C SER A 212 -25.15 15.28 -3.72
N GLN A 213 -25.22 15.94 -4.88
CA GLN A 213 -24.37 15.67 -6.03
C GLN A 213 -23.59 16.93 -6.43
N LEU A 214 -22.26 16.85 -6.42
CA LEU A 214 -21.36 17.86 -6.98
C LEU A 214 -20.75 17.26 -8.24
N ARG A 215 -21.17 17.72 -9.41
CA ARG A 215 -20.85 17.06 -10.69
C ARG A 215 -20.35 17.98 -11.77
N ASN A 216 -19.30 17.55 -12.45
CA ASN A 216 -18.75 18.22 -13.63
C ASN A 216 -18.44 19.70 -13.38
N ASN A 217 -18.01 20.05 -12.18
CA ASN A 217 -17.58 21.40 -11.86
C ASN A 217 -16.08 21.54 -12.13
N THR A 218 -15.64 22.77 -12.37
CA THR A 218 -14.27 23.05 -12.81
C THR A 218 -13.65 24.20 -12.01
N ALA A 219 -12.44 23.97 -11.49
CA ALA A 219 -11.54 25.03 -11.03
C ALA A 219 -10.45 25.25 -12.10
N GLY A 220 -10.30 26.50 -12.56
CA GLY A 220 -9.36 26.94 -13.59
C GLY A 220 -7.96 27.27 -13.05
N ALA A 221 -7.10 27.88 -13.86
CA ALA A 221 -5.64 27.84 -13.71
C ALA A 221 -4.98 28.50 -12.47
N GLU A 222 -5.67 29.29 -11.63
CA GLU A 222 -4.97 30.11 -10.61
C GLU A 222 -5.58 30.10 -9.20
N PRO A 223 -4.97 29.42 -8.21
CA PRO A 223 -4.17 28.19 -8.25
C PRO A 223 -4.86 26.96 -8.85
N GLY A 224 -6.20 26.90 -8.88
CA GLY A 224 -6.94 25.81 -9.51
C GLY A 224 -7.19 24.59 -8.66
N ASN A 225 -7.67 24.82 -7.43
CA ASN A 225 -7.80 23.79 -6.41
C ASN A 225 -9.27 23.41 -6.15
N GLY A 226 -9.54 22.14 -5.87
CA GLY A 226 -10.88 21.71 -5.44
C GLY A 226 -11.93 21.84 -6.54
N GLY A 227 -11.87 20.95 -7.54
CA GLY A 227 -12.74 21.04 -8.73
C GLY A 227 -14.22 21.02 -8.38
N ALA A 228 -14.61 20.38 -7.28
CA ALA A 228 -15.95 20.46 -6.71
C ALA A 228 -16.01 21.39 -5.50
N LEU A 229 -15.19 21.14 -4.48
CA LEU A 229 -15.19 21.91 -3.23
C LEU A 229 -13.77 22.18 -2.76
N HIS A 230 -13.55 23.39 -2.27
CA HIS A 230 -12.29 23.81 -1.68
C HIS A 230 -12.55 24.40 -0.29
N LEU A 231 -11.79 23.94 0.72
CA LEU A 231 -11.85 24.42 2.10
C LEU A 231 -10.62 25.26 2.42
N THR A 232 -10.81 26.55 2.68
CA THR A 232 -9.76 27.49 3.08
C THR A 232 -9.84 27.78 4.58
N GLY A 233 -8.69 27.72 5.27
CA GLY A 233 -8.54 28.12 6.67
C GLY A 233 -9.08 27.09 7.66
N THR A 234 -9.41 27.55 8.87
CA THR A 234 -9.77 26.71 10.04
C THR A 234 -11.19 26.13 10.00
N GLY A 235 -11.86 26.21 8.85
CA GLY A 235 -13.25 25.77 8.71
C GLY A 235 -13.41 24.26 8.80
N THR A 236 -14.67 23.82 8.98
CA THR A 236 -15.02 22.39 8.96
C THR A 236 -15.94 22.06 7.78
N VAL A 237 -15.61 20.99 7.06
CA VAL A 237 -16.43 20.43 5.97
C VAL A 237 -16.83 19.00 6.28
N ASP A 238 -18.13 18.70 6.28
CA ASP A 238 -18.68 17.33 6.34
C ASP A 238 -19.41 16.98 5.04
N VAL A 239 -18.89 16.00 4.30
CA VAL A 239 -19.48 15.46 3.07
C VAL A 239 -19.99 14.04 3.31
N GLY A 240 -21.31 13.91 3.55
CA GLY A 240 -21.95 12.67 3.97
C GLY A 240 -22.97 12.10 2.97
N GLY A 241 -22.85 10.84 2.57
CA GLY A 241 -23.87 10.17 1.74
C GLY A 241 -24.02 10.79 0.34
N SER A 242 -22.97 11.45 -0.16
CA SER A 242 -23.02 12.32 -1.33
C SER A 242 -22.27 11.71 -2.53
N ARG A 243 -22.31 12.38 -3.69
CA ARG A 243 -21.59 11.99 -4.90
C ARG A 243 -20.80 13.17 -5.47
N VAL A 244 -19.49 13.04 -5.56
CA VAL A 244 -18.55 14.00 -6.12
C VAL A 244 -17.99 13.39 -7.40
N VAL A 245 -18.52 13.76 -8.57
CA VAL A 245 -18.31 13.00 -9.81
C VAL A 245 -17.94 13.88 -10.99
N GLY A 246 -16.86 13.53 -11.70
CA GLY A 246 -16.53 14.19 -12.97
C GLY A 246 -15.98 15.60 -12.82
N ASN A 247 -15.52 16.01 -11.63
CA ASN A 247 -15.03 17.36 -11.40
C ASN A 247 -13.56 17.47 -11.80
N THR A 248 -13.14 18.67 -12.19
CA THR A 248 -11.79 18.93 -12.70
C THR A 248 -11.17 20.11 -11.96
N ALA A 249 -9.95 19.94 -11.49
CA ALA A 249 -9.10 20.98 -10.94
C ALA A 249 -7.84 21.09 -11.81
N SER A 250 -7.44 22.30 -12.20
CA SER A 250 -6.22 22.45 -13.00
C SER A 250 -4.93 22.25 -12.20
N ALA A 251 -5.00 22.20 -10.86
CA ALA A 251 -3.88 21.86 -10.00
C ALA A 251 -4.19 20.66 -9.10
N GLU A 252 -4.84 20.89 -7.96
CA GLU A 252 -4.96 19.91 -6.87
C GLU A 252 -6.41 19.59 -6.52
N GLY A 253 -6.65 18.37 -6.03
CA GLY A 253 -7.94 18.01 -5.43
C GLY A 253 -9.07 18.06 -6.45
N GLY A 254 -9.02 17.21 -7.48
CA GLY A 254 -9.99 17.23 -8.58
C GLY A 254 -11.44 17.18 -8.11
N GLY A 255 -11.69 16.47 -7.01
CA GLY A 255 -12.95 16.52 -6.27
C GLY A 255 -12.94 17.55 -5.13
N LEU A 256 -12.26 17.24 -4.03
CA LEU A 256 -12.25 18.03 -2.80
C LEU A 256 -10.82 18.40 -2.40
N TRP A 257 -10.66 19.58 -1.79
CA TRP A 257 -9.39 20.10 -1.31
C TRP A 257 -9.51 20.62 0.12
N ASN A 258 -8.59 20.22 1.01
CA ASN A 258 -8.54 20.59 2.43
C ASN A 258 -7.26 21.37 2.76
N SER A 259 -7.38 22.51 3.44
CA SER A 259 -6.23 23.34 3.84
C SER A 259 -5.47 22.84 5.07
N ALA A 260 -4.29 23.42 5.30
CA ALA A 260 -3.38 23.16 6.44
C ALA A 260 -3.97 23.29 7.84
N THR A 261 -5.09 24.00 7.97
CA THR A 261 -5.77 24.14 9.27
C THR A 261 -7.21 23.67 9.23
N GLY A 262 -7.63 23.10 8.09
CA GLY A 262 -8.98 22.65 7.85
C GLY A 262 -9.21 21.24 8.37
N THR A 263 -10.45 21.00 8.80
CA THR A 263 -10.94 19.65 9.12
C THR A 263 -11.96 19.22 8.08
N MET A 264 -11.62 18.19 7.29
CA MET A 264 -12.51 17.61 6.30
C MET A 264 -12.90 16.18 6.65
N ILE A 265 -14.20 15.93 6.68
CA ILE A 265 -14.79 14.63 6.97
C ILE A 265 -15.62 14.18 5.78
N VAL A 266 -15.29 13.02 5.21
CA VAL A 266 -15.98 12.43 4.06
C VAL A 266 -16.52 11.06 4.44
N ARG A 267 -17.84 10.90 4.45
CA ARG A 267 -18.49 9.68 4.97
C ARG A 267 -19.51 9.11 4.00
N ARG A 268 -19.41 7.82 3.66
CA ARG A 268 -20.39 7.15 2.78
C ARG A 268 -20.59 7.89 1.45
N THR A 269 -19.53 8.51 0.95
CA THR A 269 -19.54 9.37 -0.23
C THR A 269 -18.82 8.67 -1.38
N VAL A 270 -19.36 8.83 -2.59
CA VAL A 270 -18.73 8.34 -3.82
C VAL A 270 -17.97 9.49 -4.47
N LEU A 271 -16.65 9.36 -4.59
CA LEU A 271 -15.77 10.23 -5.35
C LEU A 271 -15.30 9.49 -6.59
N ARG A 272 -15.77 9.89 -7.78
CA ARG A 272 -15.52 9.11 -8.99
C ARG A 272 -15.22 9.95 -10.23
N GLY A 273 -14.19 9.56 -10.98
CA GLY A 273 -13.88 10.20 -12.25
C GLY A 273 -13.52 11.68 -12.10
N ASN A 274 -12.97 12.07 -10.96
CA ASN A 274 -12.47 13.43 -10.77
C ASN A 274 -11.01 13.51 -11.22
N THR A 275 -10.60 14.68 -11.70
CA THR A 275 -9.30 14.90 -12.33
C THR A 275 -8.57 16.09 -11.72
N ALA A 276 -7.31 15.89 -11.34
CA ALA A 276 -6.37 16.93 -10.95
C ALA A 276 -5.24 16.99 -11.99
N SER A 277 -5.02 18.18 -12.58
CA SER A 277 -4.13 18.36 -13.74
C SER A 277 -2.87 19.18 -13.46
N GLY A 278 -2.50 19.35 -12.19
CA GLY A 278 -1.32 20.12 -11.82
C GLY A 278 -0.01 19.45 -12.22
N ALA A 279 0.93 20.27 -12.69
CA ALA A 279 2.16 19.76 -13.29
C ALA A 279 3.15 19.19 -12.28
N GLU A 280 3.14 19.67 -11.04
CA GLU A 280 4.13 19.33 -10.01
C GLU A 280 3.79 18.06 -9.22
N ALA A 281 4.81 17.47 -8.58
CA ALA A 281 4.66 16.27 -7.75
C ALA A 281 3.65 16.42 -6.60
N THR A 282 3.56 17.64 -6.06
CA THR A 282 2.65 18.03 -4.99
C THR A 282 1.27 18.44 -5.51
N GLN A 283 1.05 18.43 -6.83
CA GLN A 283 -0.20 18.90 -7.43
C GLN A 283 -1.05 17.75 -7.98
N GLY A 284 -1.60 16.97 -7.06
CA GLY A 284 -2.32 15.74 -7.38
C GLY A 284 -3.61 15.57 -6.59
N GLY A 285 -3.92 14.33 -6.19
CA GLY A 285 -5.13 14.03 -5.45
C GLY A 285 -6.36 14.10 -6.34
N GLY A 286 -6.42 13.26 -7.38
CA GLY A 286 -7.48 13.30 -8.39
C GLY A 286 -8.88 13.35 -7.78
N ALA A 287 -9.10 12.68 -6.65
CA ALA A 287 -10.31 12.82 -5.84
C ALA A 287 -10.16 13.83 -4.69
N LEU A 288 -9.13 13.68 -3.86
CA LEU A 288 -8.94 14.38 -2.60
C LEU A 288 -7.51 14.89 -2.48
N PHE A 289 -7.36 16.14 -2.07
CA PHE A 289 -6.08 16.72 -1.66
C PHE A 289 -6.17 17.21 -0.21
N ASN A 290 -5.16 16.89 0.60
CA ASN A 290 -5.02 17.35 1.96
C ASN A 290 -3.69 18.08 2.14
N ASP A 291 -3.76 19.38 2.40
CA ASP A 291 -2.62 20.29 2.49
C ASP A 291 -2.16 20.50 3.93
N GLY A 292 -1.80 19.46 4.68
CA GLY A 292 -1.40 19.63 6.09
C GLY A 292 -2.54 19.60 7.11
N GLY A 293 -3.80 19.53 6.68
CA GLY A 293 -4.96 19.50 7.57
C GLY A 293 -5.36 18.09 8.05
N ASP A 294 -6.54 18.00 8.67
CA ASP A 294 -7.14 16.73 9.10
C ASP A 294 -8.13 16.21 8.06
N LEU A 295 -7.83 15.09 7.41
CA LEU A 295 -8.71 14.43 6.44
C LEU A 295 -9.14 13.05 6.94
N THR A 296 -10.44 12.90 7.24
CA THR A 296 -11.05 11.61 7.57
C THR A 296 -11.98 11.14 6.47
N VAL A 297 -11.74 9.96 5.92
CA VAL A 297 -12.62 9.29 4.95
C VAL A 297 -13.11 7.96 5.49
N ALA A 298 -14.42 7.84 5.73
CA ALA A 298 -15.00 6.62 6.27
C ALA A 298 -16.12 6.04 5.38
N ARG A 299 -15.98 4.76 5.02
CA ARG A 299 -16.93 4.03 4.19
C ARG A 299 -17.18 4.70 2.83
N GLY A 300 -16.14 5.35 2.29
CA GLY A 300 -16.19 6.03 1.00
C GLY A 300 -15.83 5.09 -0.15
N LEU A 301 -16.26 5.45 -1.36
CA LEU A 301 -15.76 4.85 -2.60
C LEU A 301 -15.01 5.93 -3.39
N ILE A 302 -13.70 5.79 -3.54
CA ILE A 302 -12.82 6.66 -4.33
C ILE A 302 -12.41 5.86 -5.56
N ALA A 303 -13.06 6.09 -6.70
CA ALA A 303 -12.90 5.23 -7.87
C ALA A 303 -12.59 5.97 -9.18
N GLY A 304 -11.66 5.47 -9.99
CA GLY A 304 -11.41 6.00 -11.33
C GLY A 304 -11.01 7.47 -11.35
N ASN A 305 -10.42 7.99 -10.27
CA ASN A 305 -9.93 9.36 -10.22
C ASN A 305 -8.51 9.42 -10.76
N VAL A 306 -8.15 10.56 -11.33
CA VAL A 306 -6.91 10.70 -12.11
C VAL A 306 -6.14 11.94 -11.67
N ALA A 307 -4.86 11.77 -11.36
CA ALA A 307 -3.89 12.86 -11.33
C ALA A 307 -3.08 12.81 -12.64
N ASP A 308 -3.50 13.59 -13.64
CA ASP A 308 -3.02 13.49 -15.03
C ASP A 308 -1.96 14.52 -15.41
N GLY A 309 -1.61 15.43 -14.50
CA GLY A 309 -0.52 16.35 -14.72
C GLY A 309 0.84 15.65 -14.82
N ALA A 310 1.84 16.38 -15.33
CA ALA A 310 3.13 15.82 -15.75
C ALA A 310 3.85 15.02 -14.64
N ALA A 311 3.73 15.46 -13.39
CA ALA A 311 4.25 14.76 -12.21
C ALA A 311 3.13 14.44 -11.19
N GLY A 312 1.86 14.38 -11.61
CA GLY A 312 0.71 14.21 -10.72
C GLY A 312 0.79 12.94 -9.86
N SER A 313 0.57 13.10 -8.55
CA SER A 313 0.62 12.02 -7.54
C SER A 313 -0.74 11.78 -6.88
N GLY A 314 -0.94 10.64 -6.24
CA GLY A 314 -2.15 10.41 -5.44
C GLY A 314 -3.39 10.38 -6.32
N GLY A 315 -3.50 9.40 -7.22
CA GLY A 315 -4.61 9.34 -8.19
C GLY A 315 -5.98 9.41 -7.51
N GLY A 316 -6.11 8.75 -6.36
CA GLY A 316 -7.21 8.92 -5.43
C GLY A 316 -6.98 10.09 -4.47
N VAL A 317 -5.98 9.97 -3.60
CA VAL A 317 -5.71 10.89 -2.50
C VAL A 317 -4.25 11.33 -2.51
N LEU A 318 -4.00 12.62 -2.37
CA LEU A 318 -2.69 13.16 -2.05
C LEU A 318 -2.76 13.82 -0.67
N ASN A 319 -1.95 13.30 0.26
CA ASN A 319 -1.77 13.84 1.61
C ASN A 319 -0.40 14.47 1.73
N ASP A 320 -0.36 15.80 1.78
CA ASP A 320 0.84 16.60 1.68
C ASP A 320 1.02 17.51 2.91
N ASN A 321 2.18 18.16 3.00
CA ASN A 321 2.50 19.23 3.96
C ASN A 321 2.20 18.91 5.43
N GLY A 322 2.42 17.65 5.83
CA GLY A 322 2.29 17.19 7.22
C GLY A 322 0.87 16.80 7.60
N GLY A 323 -0.01 16.57 6.62
CA GLY A 323 -1.42 16.29 6.88
C GLY A 323 -1.66 14.93 7.53
N ASP A 324 -2.78 14.83 8.23
CA ASP A 324 -3.25 13.58 8.82
C ASP A 324 -4.38 13.00 7.97
N LEU A 325 -4.14 11.80 7.43
CA LEU A 325 -5.12 11.04 6.64
C LEU A 325 -5.59 9.80 7.41
N VAL A 326 -6.90 9.69 7.62
CA VAL A 326 -7.54 8.49 8.17
C VAL A 326 -8.54 7.90 7.16
N LEU A 327 -8.26 6.70 6.66
CA LEU A 327 -9.11 5.91 5.78
C LEU A 327 -9.70 4.72 6.55
N THR A 328 -11.02 4.68 6.76
CA THR A 328 -11.67 3.57 7.50
C THR A 328 -12.80 2.91 6.73
N GLY A 329 -12.68 1.61 6.46
CA GLY A 329 -13.74 0.85 5.79
C GLY A 329 -14.04 1.35 4.38
N SER A 330 -13.08 2.01 3.73
CA SER A 330 -13.23 2.69 2.44
C SER A 330 -12.63 1.85 1.31
N THR A 331 -13.08 2.09 0.07
CA THR A 331 -12.55 1.44 -1.13
C THR A 331 -11.92 2.49 -2.04
N LEU A 332 -10.66 2.30 -2.40
CA LEU A 332 -9.91 3.06 -3.39
C LEU A 332 -9.69 2.14 -4.60
N LEU A 333 -10.42 2.37 -5.69
CA LEU A 333 -10.49 1.45 -6.82
C LEU A 333 -10.08 2.11 -8.14
N ALA A 334 -9.14 1.52 -8.87
CA ALA A 334 -8.83 1.92 -10.24
C ALA A 334 -8.48 3.42 -10.38
N ASN A 335 -7.82 4.01 -9.37
CA ASN A 335 -7.32 5.37 -9.46
C ASN A 335 -5.95 5.37 -10.15
N THR A 336 -5.63 6.48 -10.82
CA THR A 336 -4.44 6.59 -11.65
C THR A 336 -3.66 7.85 -11.33
N ALA A 337 -2.35 7.71 -11.13
CA ALA A 337 -1.42 8.83 -11.01
C ALA A 337 -0.38 8.74 -12.13
N THR A 338 0.06 9.87 -12.68
CA THR A 338 1.18 9.87 -13.62
C THR A 338 2.49 9.46 -12.95
N ARG A 339 2.68 9.87 -11.68
CA ARG A 339 3.98 9.81 -11.00
C ARG A 339 4.09 8.75 -9.91
N ALA A 340 3.23 8.82 -8.90
CA ALA A 340 3.34 7.99 -7.71
C ALA A 340 2.02 7.90 -6.95
N GLY A 341 1.82 6.82 -6.20
CA GLY A 341 0.64 6.65 -5.36
C GLY A 341 -0.63 6.59 -6.20
N GLY A 342 -0.80 5.53 -7.00
CA GLY A 342 -1.99 5.40 -7.85
C GLY A 342 -3.28 5.55 -7.04
N GLY A 343 -3.32 4.94 -5.85
CA GLY A 343 -4.38 5.15 -4.86
C GLY A 343 -4.09 6.36 -3.95
N VAL A 344 -3.01 6.30 -3.18
CA VAL A 344 -2.63 7.30 -2.17
C VAL A 344 -1.16 7.68 -2.29
N GLU A 345 -0.86 8.97 -2.19
CA GLU A 345 0.50 9.49 -1.97
C GLU A 345 0.54 10.19 -0.60
N GLY A 346 1.58 9.91 0.19
CA GLY A 346 1.94 10.65 1.40
C GLY A 346 3.34 11.24 1.30
N THR A 347 3.51 12.53 1.61
CA THR A 347 4.83 13.15 1.65
C THR A 347 5.36 13.24 3.09
N THR A 348 4.60 13.78 4.02
CA THR A 348 4.92 13.92 5.44
C THR A 348 3.61 13.83 6.27
N GLY A 349 3.71 13.67 7.60
CA GLY A 349 2.55 13.55 8.48
C GLY A 349 2.17 12.09 8.78
N THR A 350 0.87 11.79 8.90
CA THR A 350 0.39 10.44 9.20
C THR A 350 -0.63 9.91 8.20
N ILE A 351 -0.54 8.61 7.91
CA ILE A 351 -1.53 7.88 7.10
C ILE A 351 -1.98 6.65 7.89
N THR A 352 -3.26 6.58 8.21
CA THR A 352 -3.88 5.40 8.85
C THR A 352 -4.95 4.82 7.94
N ILE A 353 -4.77 3.57 7.54
CA ILE A 353 -5.69 2.82 6.69
C ILE A 353 -6.19 1.61 7.48
N THR A 354 -7.48 1.58 7.82
CA THR A 354 -8.06 0.52 8.64
C THR A 354 -9.27 -0.13 7.96
N GLY A 355 -9.25 -1.45 7.81
CA GLY A 355 -10.39 -2.19 7.25
C GLY A 355 -10.76 -1.77 5.83
N SER A 356 -9.82 -1.19 5.07
CA SER A 356 -10.07 -0.59 3.77
C SER A 356 -9.53 -1.47 2.64
N GLU A 357 -9.96 -1.19 1.41
CA GLU A 357 -9.54 -1.87 0.20
C GLU A 357 -8.88 -0.88 -0.76
N LEU A 358 -7.64 -1.14 -1.16
CA LEU A 358 -6.92 -0.41 -2.19
C LEU A 358 -6.70 -1.38 -3.35
N ALA A 359 -7.51 -1.23 -4.40
CA ALA A 359 -7.57 -2.19 -5.49
C ALA A 359 -7.36 -1.56 -6.87
N ASP A 360 -6.64 -2.27 -7.74
CA ASP A 360 -6.45 -1.94 -9.16
C ASP A 360 -5.92 -0.53 -9.44
N ASN A 361 -5.24 0.10 -8.48
CA ASN A 361 -4.69 1.43 -8.66
C ASN A 361 -3.36 1.37 -9.42
N VAL A 362 -3.10 2.39 -10.24
CA VAL A 362 -2.02 2.35 -11.24
C VAL A 362 -1.20 3.63 -11.25
N THR A 363 0.11 3.50 -11.46
CA THR A 363 1.01 4.62 -11.77
C THR A 363 1.48 4.63 -13.23
N GLY A 364 1.82 5.81 -13.75
CA GLY A 364 2.53 5.98 -15.02
C GLY A 364 4.05 5.93 -14.86
N ALA A 365 4.78 5.95 -15.98
CA ALA A 365 6.18 5.55 -16.10
C ALA A 365 7.25 6.36 -15.33
N ALA A 366 6.95 7.53 -14.73
CA ALA A 366 8.00 8.44 -14.25
C ALA A 366 7.71 9.10 -12.89
N PRO A 367 8.43 8.74 -11.81
CA PRO A 367 9.18 7.48 -11.61
C PRO A 367 8.27 6.24 -11.53
N GLY A 368 7.00 6.39 -11.18
CA GLY A 368 6.03 5.30 -11.26
C GLY A 368 5.96 4.37 -10.06
N ASN A 369 6.03 4.92 -8.86
CA ASN A 369 6.18 4.14 -7.62
C ASN A 369 4.87 4.04 -6.81
N GLY A 370 4.65 2.91 -6.14
CA GLY A 370 3.52 2.70 -5.23
C GLY A 370 2.18 2.67 -5.95
N GLY A 371 1.82 1.53 -6.54
CA GLY A 371 0.56 1.39 -7.26
C GLY A 371 -0.64 1.69 -6.36
N ALA A 372 -0.65 1.14 -5.15
CA ALA A 372 -1.69 1.41 -4.15
C ALA A 372 -1.35 2.63 -3.28
N LEU A 373 -0.19 2.59 -2.60
CA LEU A 373 0.26 3.60 -1.66
C LEU A 373 1.76 3.86 -1.86
N HIS A 374 2.11 5.13 -1.92
CA HIS A 374 3.50 5.59 -1.93
C HIS A 374 3.75 6.61 -0.82
N VAL A 375 4.86 6.44 -0.10
CA VAL A 375 5.28 7.29 1.02
C VAL A 375 6.65 7.88 0.72
N THR A 376 6.74 9.15 0.33
CA THR A 376 8.00 9.77 -0.12
C THR A 376 8.90 10.28 1.02
N GLY A 377 8.34 10.83 2.11
CA GLY A 377 9.10 11.44 3.21
C GLY A 377 8.94 10.74 4.55
N ASP A 378 9.08 11.47 5.65
CA ASP A 378 9.04 10.99 7.05
C ASP A 378 7.61 10.71 7.56
N THR A 379 6.79 10.09 6.71
CA THR A 379 5.41 9.76 7.08
C THR A 379 5.37 8.51 7.95
N THR A 380 4.55 8.55 9.00
CA THR A 380 4.17 7.34 9.74
C THR A 380 2.91 6.74 9.12
N THR A 381 3.04 5.51 8.62
CA THR A 381 1.97 4.81 7.92
C THR A 381 1.55 3.55 8.65
N ILE A 382 0.26 3.39 8.89
CA ILE A 382 -0.34 2.18 9.45
C ILE A 382 -1.37 1.63 8.45
N VAL A 383 -1.18 0.40 8.00
CA VAL A 383 -2.13 -0.36 7.18
C VAL A 383 -2.62 -1.54 8.02
N ASP A 384 -3.82 -1.42 8.58
CA ASP A 384 -4.39 -2.40 9.51
C ASP A 384 -5.66 -3.06 8.93
N ALA A 385 -5.74 -4.38 9.05
CA ALA A 385 -6.86 -5.21 8.65
C ALA A 385 -7.40 -4.89 7.23
N SER A 386 -6.52 -4.50 6.31
CA SER A 386 -6.86 -3.95 5.00
C SER A 386 -6.48 -4.90 3.86
N ARG A 387 -7.02 -4.63 2.66
CA ARG A 387 -6.70 -5.38 1.43
C ARG A 387 -6.03 -4.46 0.42
N VAL A 388 -4.88 -4.86 -0.09
CA VAL A 388 -4.10 -4.15 -1.11
C VAL A 388 -3.92 -5.11 -2.28
N THR A 389 -4.74 -4.96 -3.32
CA THR A 389 -4.90 -6.00 -4.35
C THR A 389 -4.87 -5.52 -5.79
N GLY A 390 -4.18 -6.22 -6.68
CA GLY A 390 -4.26 -5.93 -8.12
C GLY A 390 -3.64 -4.59 -8.54
N ASN A 391 -2.88 -3.92 -7.67
CA ASN A 391 -2.31 -2.62 -7.97
C ASN A 391 -1.05 -2.76 -8.83
N THR A 392 -0.78 -1.77 -9.68
CA THR A 392 0.35 -1.79 -10.62
C THR A 392 1.20 -0.53 -10.47
N ALA A 393 2.47 -0.72 -10.16
CA ALA A 393 3.49 0.31 -10.25
C ALA A 393 4.31 0.10 -11.52
N SER A 394 4.53 1.14 -12.32
CA SER A 394 5.38 1.01 -13.50
C SER A 394 6.87 0.89 -13.16
N ALA A 395 7.27 1.20 -11.93
CA ALA A 395 8.61 0.94 -11.41
C ALA A 395 8.55 0.11 -10.13
N GLU A 396 8.42 0.74 -8.98
CA GLU A 396 8.65 0.10 -7.67
C GLU A 396 7.38 -0.01 -6.82
N GLY A 397 7.30 -1.06 -5.99
CA GLY A 397 6.27 -1.16 -4.95
C GLY A 397 4.86 -1.26 -5.54
N GLY A 398 4.54 -2.36 -6.22
CA GLY A 398 3.24 -2.53 -6.88
C GLY A 398 2.07 -2.29 -5.93
N GLY A 399 2.17 -2.80 -4.70
CA GLY A 399 1.24 -2.50 -3.61
C GLY A 399 1.66 -1.27 -2.81
N LEU A 400 2.59 -1.46 -1.86
CA LEU A 400 2.98 -0.47 -0.86
C LEU A 400 4.45 -0.08 -1.00
N TRP A 401 4.75 1.21 -0.99
CA TRP A 401 6.12 1.74 -1.10
C TRP A 401 6.47 2.65 0.09
N ASN A 402 7.60 2.40 0.74
CA ASN A 402 8.11 3.13 1.90
C ASN A 402 9.49 3.76 1.62
N SER A 403 9.66 5.05 1.93
CA SER A 403 10.91 5.79 1.72
C SER A 403 12.01 5.45 2.74
N ALA A 404 13.21 5.99 2.50
CA ALA A 404 14.36 5.90 3.40
C ALA A 404 14.13 6.49 4.80
N THR A 405 13.19 7.42 4.94
CA THR A 405 12.84 8.07 6.22
C THR A 405 11.47 7.66 6.73
N GLY A 406 10.71 6.90 5.94
CA GLY A 406 9.36 6.47 6.26
C GLY A 406 9.32 5.33 7.26
N THR A 407 8.25 5.30 8.06
CA THR A 407 7.90 4.17 8.91
C THR A 407 6.56 3.60 8.45
N MET A 408 6.55 2.32 8.09
CA MET A 408 5.35 1.63 7.63
C MET A 408 5.11 0.36 8.44
N GLU A 409 3.90 0.25 8.98
CA GLU A 409 3.42 -0.93 9.69
C GLU A 409 2.21 -1.55 8.98
N VAL A 410 2.29 -2.84 8.66
CA VAL A 410 1.25 -3.60 7.96
C VAL A 410 0.74 -4.72 8.86
N TRP A 411 -0.43 -4.53 9.45
CA TRP A 411 -1.03 -5.42 10.46
C TRP A 411 -2.25 -6.15 9.92
N GLY A 412 -2.32 -7.46 10.11
CA GLY A 412 -3.53 -8.26 9.84
C GLY A 412 -4.09 -8.11 8.42
N SER A 413 -3.25 -7.73 7.46
CA SER A 413 -3.66 -7.26 6.14
C SER A 413 -3.36 -8.29 5.05
N VAL A 414 -4.00 -8.13 3.90
CA VAL A 414 -3.75 -8.93 2.70
C VAL A 414 -3.15 -8.03 1.62
N VAL A 415 -1.96 -8.36 1.15
CA VAL A 415 -1.26 -7.69 0.04
C VAL A 415 -1.10 -8.72 -1.07
N SER A 416 -1.95 -8.68 -2.10
CA SER A 416 -1.96 -9.76 -3.08
C SER A 416 -2.19 -9.37 -4.52
N GLY A 417 -1.53 -10.05 -5.47
CA GLY A 417 -1.74 -9.82 -6.89
C GLY A 417 -1.25 -8.45 -7.36
N ASN A 418 -0.33 -7.82 -6.64
CA ASN A 418 0.21 -6.51 -7.02
C ASN A 418 1.45 -6.70 -7.92
N THR A 419 1.68 -5.75 -8.83
CA THR A 419 2.73 -5.85 -9.85
C THR A 419 3.64 -4.62 -9.82
N ALA A 420 4.96 -4.84 -9.82
CA ALA A 420 5.99 -3.82 -10.02
C ALA A 420 6.76 -4.11 -11.32
N SER A 421 6.76 -3.14 -12.24
CA SER A 421 7.27 -3.33 -13.62
C SER A 421 8.57 -2.60 -13.94
N GLY A 422 9.31 -2.19 -12.91
CA GLY A 422 10.60 -1.53 -13.05
C GLY A 422 11.66 -2.43 -13.68
N ALA A 423 12.44 -1.85 -14.59
CA ALA A 423 13.36 -2.62 -15.41
C ALA A 423 14.65 -3.00 -14.66
N ALA A 424 15.05 -2.21 -13.66
CA ALA A 424 16.30 -2.42 -12.93
C ALA A 424 16.18 -3.40 -11.75
N ALA A 425 17.34 -3.85 -11.26
CA ALA A 425 17.45 -4.86 -10.20
C ALA A 425 16.89 -4.42 -8.84
N ASP A 426 16.84 -3.11 -8.63
CA ASP A 426 16.37 -2.41 -7.44
C ASP A 426 15.00 -1.72 -7.66
N GLU A 427 14.38 -1.93 -8.82
CA GLU A 427 13.06 -1.39 -9.18
C GLU A 427 11.95 -2.45 -9.05
N GLY A 428 11.93 -3.21 -7.96
CA GLY A 428 11.03 -4.36 -7.74
C GLY A 428 10.01 -4.17 -6.62
N GLY A 429 9.77 -5.22 -5.82
CA GLY A 429 8.86 -5.16 -4.66
C GLY A 429 7.40 -5.23 -5.07
N GLY A 430 7.00 -6.26 -5.82
CA GLY A 430 5.65 -6.40 -6.39
C GLY A 430 4.55 -6.14 -5.38
N GLY A 431 4.68 -6.70 -4.17
CA GLY A 431 3.81 -6.39 -3.04
C GLY A 431 4.28 -5.17 -2.24
N LEU A 432 5.50 -5.25 -1.71
CA LEU A 432 6.06 -4.32 -0.74
C LEU A 432 7.44 -3.82 -1.18
N TYR A 433 7.69 -2.53 -1.02
CA TYR A 433 9.00 -1.94 -1.26
C TYR A 433 9.45 -1.08 -0.08
N ASN A 434 10.68 -1.29 0.39
CA ASN A 434 11.29 -0.50 1.46
C ASN A 434 12.65 0.07 1.04
N ASN A 435 12.67 1.38 0.78
CA ASN A 435 13.85 2.11 0.33
C ASN A 435 14.81 2.52 1.47
N GLY A 436 15.07 1.62 2.42
CA GLY A 436 15.94 1.94 3.54
C GLY A 436 15.26 2.49 4.80
N GLY A 437 13.93 2.62 4.79
CA GLY A 437 13.15 3.00 5.98
C GLY A 437 12.88 1.83 6.93
N SER A 438 11.88 2.01 7.79
CA SER A 438 11.38 0.97 8.69
C SER A 438 10.10 0.36 8.14
N LEU A 439 10.12 -0.95 7.85
CA LEU A 439 8.95 -1.72 7.43
C LEU A 439 8.70 -2.87 8.40
N THR A 440 7.49 -2.95 8.95
CA THR A 440 7.07 -4.04 9.83
C THR A 440 5.77 -4.67 9.32
N VAL A 441 5.77 -5.99 9.09
CA VAL A 441 4.65 -6.76 8.55
C VAL A 441 4.25 -7.86 9.54
N VAL A 442 3.09 -7.71 10.17
CA VAL A 442 2.66 -8.58 11.27
C VAL A 442 1.29 -9.20 11.04
N GLY A 443 1.19 -10.52 11.16
CA GLY A 443 -0.11 -11.20 11.05
C GLY A 443 -0.73 -11.09 9.66
N SER A 444 0.07 -10.83 8.63
CA SER A 444 -0.39 -10.43 7.30
C SER A 444 -0.10 -11.52 6.25
N GLN A 445 -0.85 -11.49 5.15
CA GLN A 445 -0.63 -12.34 3.98
C GLN A 445 -0.10 -11.48 2.83
N VAL A 446 1.04 -11.86 2.26
CA VAL A 446 1.68 -11.25 1.09
C VAL A 446 1.75 -12.33 0.01
N SER A 447 0.82 -12.33 -0.94
CA SER A 447 0.70 -13.45 -1.88
C SER A 447 0.54 -13.06 -3.34
N ASP A 448 1.01 -13.91 -4.25
CA ASP A 448 0.77 -13.77 -5.68
C ASP A 448 1.22 -12.41 -6.25
N ASN A 449 2.17 -11.75 -5.59
CA ASN A 449 2.71 -10.48 -6.06
C ASN A 449 3.88 -10.73 -7.02
N VAL A 450 4.03 -9.84 -7.99
CA VAL A 450 4.93 -10.05 -9.13
C VAL A 450 5.85 -8.84 -9.33
N ALA A 451 7.15 -9.08 -9.42
CA ALA A 451 8.11 -8.12 -9.97
C ALA A 451 8.43 -8.56 -11.41
N ASP A 452 7.68 -8.04 -12.39
CA ASP A 452 7.66 -8.52 -13.78
C ASP A 452 8.62 -7.79 -14.72
N GLY A 453 9.24 -6.70 -14.24
CA GLY A 453 10.23 -5.97 -15.01
C GLY A 453 11.49 -6.79 -15.28
N ALA A 454 12.26 -6.37 -16.28
CA ALA A 454 13.32 -7.19 -16.90
C ALA A 454 14.36 -7.75 -15.91
N ALA A 455 14.70 -6.98 -14.87
CA ALA A 455 15.56 -7.40 -13.77
C ALA A 455 14.84 -7.31 -12.41
N GLY A 456 13.51 -7.31 -12.40
CA GLY A 456 12.69 -7.11 -11.20
C GLY A 456 12.97 -8.15 -10.11
N SER A 457 13.07 -7.69 -8.87
CA SER A 457 13.34 -8.50 -7.68
C SER A 457 12.33 -8.31 -6.58
N GLY A 458 12.25 -9.25 -5.64
CA GLY A 458 11.36 -9.12 -4.50
C GLY A 458 9.89 -9.18 -4.92
N GLY A 459 9.44 -10.33 -5.40
CA GLY A 459 8.05 -10.49 -5.84
C GLY A 459 7.07 -10.11 -4.73
N GLY A 460 7.30 -10.65 -3.54
CA GLY A 460 6.57 -10.29 -2.33
C GLY A 460 7.08 -8.97 -1.73
N ALA A 461 8.38 -8.89 -1.44
CA ALA A 461 9.02 -7.69 -0.90
C ALA A 461 10.44 -7.45 -1.41
N LEU A 462 10.80 -6.19 -1.62
CA LEU A 462 12.17 -5.74 -1.85
C LEU A 462 12.60 -4.71 -0.80
N THR A 463 13.76 -4.93 -0.17
CA THR A 463 14.35 -3.96 0.76
C THR A 463 15.81 -3.63 0.44
N LEU A 464 16.09 -2.33 0.30
CA LEU A 464 17.41 -1.81 -0.06
C LEU A 464 18.26 -1.37 1.15
N GLY A 465 17.74 -1.47 2.36
CA GLY A 465 18.36 -0.93 3.57
C GLY A 465 17.41 -0.93 4.77
N GLY A 466 17.82 -0.26 5.84
CA GLY A 466 16.95 0.02 6.98
C GLY A 466 16.61 -1.23 7.80
N THR A 467 15.38 -1.27 8.32
CA THR A 467 14.88 -2.42 9.10
C THR A 467 13.64 -3.00 8.45
N PHE A 468 13.66 -4.31 8.20
CA PHE A 468 12.49 -5.05 7.72
C PHE A 468 12.16 -6.19 8.68
N VAL A 469 10.96 -6.17 9.27
CA VAL A 469 10.50 -7.21 10.20
C VAL A 469 9.25 -7.88 9.68
N VAL A 470 9.32 -9.20 9.49
CA VAL A 470 8.20 -10.07 9.16
C VAL A 470 7.88 -10.95 10.36
N ASP A 471 6.65 -10.87 10.87
CA ASP A 471 6.25 -11.58 12.09
C ASP A 471 4.86 -12.21 12.00
N ARG A 472 4.74 -13.53 12.20
CA ARG A 472 3.42 -14.21 12.11
C ARG A 472 2.73 -13.98 10.78
N SER A 473 3.50 -13.86 9.70
CA SER A 473 3.00 -13.52 8.38
C SER A 473 3.27 -14.66 7.39
N VAL A 474 2.58 -14.61 6.25
CA VAL A 474 2.74 -15.59 5.16
C VAL A 474 3.14 -14.84 3.90
N PHE A 475 4.24 -15.26 3.27
CA PHE A 475 4.68 -14.82 1.96
C PHE A 475 4.57 -16.00 1.01
N SER A 476 3.53 -16.03 0.16
CA SER A 476 3.23 -17.21 -0.65
C SER A 476 2.98 -16.95 -2.12
N GLY A 477 3.51 -17.78 -3.02
CA GLY A 477 3.21 -17.70 -4.45
C GLY A 477 3.71 -16.41 -5.12
N ASN A 478 4.63 -15.68 -4.50
CA ASN A 478 5.17 -14.46 -5.09
C ASN A 478 6.25 -14.80 -6.11
N SER A 479 6.37 -13.99 -7.18
CA SER A 479 7.33 -14.23 -8.25
C SER A 479 8.13 -12.99 -8.63
N ALA A 480 9.40 -13.20 -8.95
CA ALA A 480 10.29 -12.17 -9.43
C ALA A 480 11.11 -12.67 -10.62
N GLN A 481 11.43 -11.80 -11.58
CA GLN A 481 12.23 -12.18 -12.73
C GLN A 481 13.69 -12.48 -12.39
N ARG A 482 14.27 -11.76 -11.42
CA ARG A 482 15.72 -11.79 -11.14
C ARG A 482 16.09 -12.54 -9.86
N ALA A 483 15.52 -12.14 -8.72
CA ALA A 483 15.90 -12.68 -7.41
C ALA A 483 14.84 -12.37 -6.34
N GLY A 484 14.82 -13.18 -5.27
CA GLY A 484 13.94 -12.99 -4.13
C GLY A 484 12.48 -13.13 -4.53
N GLY A 485 12.05 -14.32 -4.94
CA GLY A 485 10.65 -14.56 -5.31
C GLY A 485 9.70 -14.09 -4.20
N GLY A 486 9.98 -14.52 -2.97
CA GLY A 486 9.34 -14.02 -1.76
C GLY A 486 9.92 -12.68 -1.32
N ILE A 487 11.19 -12.68 -0.89
CA ILE A 487 11.86 -11.52 -0.30
C ILE A 487 13.24 -11.31 -0.93
N GLU A 488 13.51 -10.09 -1.43
CA GLU A 488 14.85 -9.60 -1.73
C GLU A 488 15.33 -8.68 -0.60
N ALA A 489 16.46 -9.00 0.01
CA ALA A 489 17.15 -8.20 1.00
C ALA A 489 18.54 -7.78 0.50
N ASN A 490 18.98 -6.56 0.83
CA ASN A 490 20.27 -6.03 0.41
C ASN A 490 21.12 -5.54 1.58
N LEU A 491 20.97 -4.27 1.97
CA LEU A 491 21.61 -3.68 3.15
C LEU A 491 20.63 -3.67 4.33
N GLY A 492 21.14 -3.42 5.53
CA GLY A 492 20.33 -3.31 6.74
C GLY A 492 19.94 -4.66 7.36
N ASP A 493 18.96 -4.60 8.26
CA ASP A 493 18.57 -5.74 9.09
C ASP A 493 17.20 -6.27 8.67
N THR A 494 17.15 -7.51 8.21
CA THR A 494 15.91 -8.22 7.88
C THR A 494 15.67 -9.35 8.88
N THR A 495 14.51 -9.36 9.54
CA THR A 495 14.12 -10.42 10.48
C THR A 495 12.81 -11.06 10.03
N VAL A 496 12.84 -12.35 9.73
CA VAL A 496 11.65 -13.17 9.46
C VAL A 496 11.45 -14.12 10.62
N ARG A 497 10.35 -14.00 11.37
CA ARG A 497 10.11 -14.85 12.53
C ARG A 497 8.68 -15.36 12.62
N ARG A 498 8.52 -16.62 13.04
CA ARG A 498 7.19 -17.25 13.19
C ARG A 498 6.32 -17.10 11.95
N SER A 499 6.94 -17.14 10.79
CA SER A 499 6.34 -16.80 9.50
C SER A 499 6.58 -17.91 8.49
N GLU A 500 5.81 -17.90 7.42
CA GLU A 500 5.92 -18.88 6.33
C GLU A 500 6.35 -18.17 5.05
N LEU A 501 7.37 -18.71 4.37
CA LEU A 501 7.76 -18.34 3.00
C LEU A 501 7.48 -19.56 2.11
N SER A 502 6.40 -19.57 1.32
CA SER A 502 5.97 -20.77 0.60
C SER A 502 5.69 -20.60 -0.89
N GLY A 503 6.14 -21.55 -1.73
CA GLY A 503 5.80 -21.56 -3.16
C GLY A 503 6.23 -20.31 -3.92
N ASN A 504 7.25 -19.58 -3.45
CA ASN A 504 7.75 -18.39 -4.12
C ASN A 504 8.78 -18.76 -5.19
N ASP A 505 8.84 -17.96 -6.25
CA ASP A 505 9.58 -18.29 -7.47
C ASP A 505 10.49 -17.13 -7.92
N ALA A 506 11.79 -17.41 -8.05
CA ALA A 506 12.72 -16.53 -8.73
C ALA A 506 13.00 -17.08 -10.14
N GLY A 507 12.81 -16.24 -11.15
CA GLY A 507 12.90 -16.58 -12.58
C GLY A 507 14.29 -17.05 -13.03
N THR A 508 14.49 -17.18 -14.34
CA THR A 508 15.58 -18.04 -14.86
C THR A 508 16.98 -17.40 -14.93
N ALA A 509 17.15 -16.10 -14.72
CA ALA A 509 18.47 -15.45 -14.79
C ALA A 509 18.55 -14.13 -14.02
N PRO A 510 19.51 -13.97 -13.07
CA PRO A 510 20.35 -15.01 -12.48
C PRO A 510 19.52 -16.02 -11.67
N GLY A 511 18.36 -15.61 -11.14
CA GLY A 511 17.37 -16.52 -10.55
C GLY A 511 17.70 -16.97 -9.14
N ASN A 512 17.98 -16.06 -8.22
CA ASN A 512 18.54 -16.43 -6.91
C ASN A 512 17.50 -16.27 -5.79
N GLY A 513 17.44 -17.23 -4.86
CA GLY A 513 16.63 -17.16 -3.65
C GLY A 513 15.13 -17.16 -3.93
N GLY A 514 14.51 -18.35 -3.96
CA GLY A 514 13.07 -18.45 -4.23
C GLY A 514 12.27 -17.87 -3.06
N GLY A 515 12.56 -18.35 -1.84
CA GLY A 515 11.96 -17.82 -0.62
C GLY A 515 12.56 -16.47 -0.21
N LEU A 516 13.87 -16.41 -0.01
CA LEU A 516 14.60 -15.20 0.36
C LEU A 516 16.00 -15.15 -0.24
N HIS A 517 16.35 -13.99 -0.80
CA HIS A 517 17.69 -13.70 -1.32
C HIS A 517 18.32 -12.52 -0.57
N LEU A 518 19.51 -12.72 0.01
CA LEU A 518 20.33 -11.64 0.59
C LEU A 518 21.47 -11.28 -0.36
N THR A 519 21.25 -10.26 -1.20
CA THR A 519 22.19 -9.89 -2.27
C THR A 519 23.43 -9.11 -1.79
N GLY A 520 23.34 -8.43 -0.65
CA GLY A 520 24.35 -7.46 -0.19
C GLY A 520 24.92 -7.77 1.19
N ALA A 521 25.54 -6.75 1.79
CA ALA A 521 26.22 -6.85 3.09
C ALA A 521 25.29 -6.72 4.31
N GLY A 522 23.98 -6.87 4.13
CA GLY A 522 23.00 -6.84 5.19
C GLY A 522 23.06 -8.04 6.13
N THR A 523 22.22 -8.00 7.16
CA THR A 523 22.00 -9.13 8.07
C THR A 523 20.59 -9.67 7.91
N VAL A 524 20.48 -11.00 7.83
CA VAL A 524 19.19 -11.69 7.79
C VAL A 524 19.10 -12.65 8.96
N THR A 525 18.01 -12.58 9.72
CA THR A 525 17.64 -13.58 10.72
C THR A 525 16.32 -14.24 10.35
N VAL A 526 16.33 -15.54 10.10
CA VAL A 526 15.13 -16.37 9.94
C VAL A 526 14.97 -17.24 11.19
N ARG A 527 13.84 -17.13 11.90
CA ARG A 527 13.65 -17.80 13.18
C ARG A 527 12.26 -18.36 13.41
N SER A 528 12.18 -19.62 13.85
CA SER A 528 10.90 -20.24 14.21
C SER A 528 9.90 -20.19 13.06
N SER A 529 10.39 -20.34 11.83
CA SER A 529 9.65 -20.10 10.59
C SER A 529 9.63 -21.36 9.71
N ASP A 530 8.81 -21.33 8.66
CA ASP A 530 8.72 -22.38 7.65
C ASP A 530 9.11 -21.79 6.27
N VAL A 531 9.98 -22.48 5.53
CA VAL A 531 10.43 -22.10 4.17
C VAL A 531 10.15 -23.30 3.26
N LEU A 532 9.06 -23.24 2.50
CA LEU A 532 8.45 -24.41 1.88
C LEU A 532 8.31 -24.26 0.37
N ASP A 533 8.64 -25.31 -0.40
CA ASP A 533 8.29 -25.41 -1.83
C ASP A 533 8.73 -24.22 -2.71
N ASN A 534 9.78 -23.48 -2.31
CA ASN A 534 10.25 -22.32 -3.08
C ASN A 534 11.18 -22.77 -4.22
N THR A 535 11.16 -22.04 -5.33
CA THR A 535 11.93 -22.38 -6.54
C THR A 535 12.82 -21.22 -6.98
N ALA A 536 14.06 -21.56 -7.34
CA ALA A 536 15.03 -20.64 -7.92
C ALA A 536 16.03 -21.40 -8.81
N VAL A 537 16.90 -20.68 -9.51
CA VAL A 537 18.12 -21.24 -10.14
C VAL A 537 19.12 -21.61 -9.04
N GLU A 538 19.37 -20.73 -8.09
CA GLU A 538 20.27 -20.94 -6.95
C GLU A 538 19.55 -20.69 -5.62
N GLY A 539 19.78 -21.53 -4.62
CA GLY A 539 19.19 -21.31 -3.29
C GLY A 539 17.66 -21.32 -3.33
N GLY A 540 17.04 -22.46 -3.62
CA GLY A 540 15.57 -22.57 -3.77
C GLY A 540 14.84 -21.94 -2.59
N GLY A 541 15.25 -22.29 -1.36
CA GLY A 541 14.76 -21.68 -0.12
C GLY A 541 15.42 -20.33 0.18
N LEU A 542 16.64 -20.37 0.72
CA LEU A 542 17.38 -19.20 1.19
C LEU A 542 18.75 -19.08 0.51
N TRP A 543 19.13 -17.86 0.12
CA TRP A 543 20.40 -17.57 -0.54
C TRP A 543 21.15 -16.42 0.17
N ASN A 544 22.44 -16.62 0.46
CA ASN A 544 23.30 -15.66 1.16
C ASN A 544 24.57 -15.29 0.34
N SER A 545 24.74 -13.99 0.04
CA SER A 545 25.89 -13.48 -0.71
C SER A 545 27.21 -13.60 0.05
N ALA A 546 28.34 -13.49 -0.69
CA ALA A 546 29.70 -13.41 -0.14
C ALA A 546 29.88 -12.41 1.01
N THR A 547 29.12 -11.32 0.99
CA THR A 547 29.21 -10.24 2.00
C THR A 547 28.11 -10.31 3.06
N GLY A 548 27.13 -11.20 2.86
CA GLY A 548 25.95 -11.31 3.70
C GLY A 548 26.20 -12.13 4.97
N THR A 549 25.47 -11.79 6.02
CA THR A 549 25.41 -12.57 7.26
C THR A 549 24.00 -13.09 7.47
N MET A 550 23.83 -14.42 7.43
CA MET A 550 22.53 -15.07 7.60
C MET A 550 22.52 -15.97 8.83
N THR A 551 21.50 -15.81 9.68
CA THR A 551 21.24 -16.67 10.83
C THR A 551 19.87 -17.34 10.69
N VAL A 552 19.84 -18.67 10.74
CA VAL A 552 18.62 -19.49 10.63
C VAL A 552 18.48 -20.29 11.93
N VAL A 553 17.35 -20.17 12.64
CA VAL A 553 17.18 -20.81 13.95
C VAL A 553 15.80 -21.42 14.08
N ALA A 554 15.68 -22.65 14.59
CA ALA A 554 14.40 -23.30 14.87
C ALA A 554 13.45 -23.28 13.66
N THR A 555 13.98 -23.39 12.44
CA THR A 555 13.23 -23.21 11.19
C THR A 555 13.11 -24.56 10.47
N VAL A 556 12.06 -24.72 9.65
CA VAL A 556 11.92 -25.85 8.73
C VAL A 556 12.12 -25.35 7.31
N LEU A 557 13.01 -26.00 6.56
CA LEU A 557 13.24 -25.79 5.14
C LEU A 557 12.89 -27.06 4.40
N ASP A 558 11.70 -27.12 3.78
CA ASP A 558 11.16 -28.34 3.17
C ASP A 558 10.79 -28.15 1.69
N GLY A 559 11.11 -29.13 0.86
CA GLY A 559 10.65 -29.18 -0.55
C GLY A 559 11.17 -28.07 -1.47
N ASN A 560 12.18 -27.30 -1.07
CA ASN A 560 12.68 -26.20 -1.88
C ASN A 560 13.57 -26.70 -3.03
N THR A 561 13.50 -26.04 -4.19
CA THR A 561 14.12 -26.50 -5.43
C THR A 561 15.07 -25.46 -6.04
N ALA A 562 16.34 -25.84 -6.21
CA ALA A 562 17.30 -25.17 -7.08
C ALA A 562 17.30 -25.87 -8.45
N THR A 563 17.21 -25.08 -9.53
CA THR A 563 17.05 -25.57 -10.91
C THR A 563 18.28 -25.33 -11.80
N GLY A 564 19.30 -24.64 -11.29
CA GLY A 564 20.46 -24.26 -12.08
C GLY A 564 21.35 -25.41 -12.50
N ASN A 565 21.87 -25.30 -13.73
CA ASN A 565 22.54 -26.39 -14.43
C ASN A 565 24.01 -26.55 -14.07
N ASP A 566 24.61 -25.54 -13.44
CA ASP A 566 26.03 -25.55 -13.06
C ASP A 566 26.26 -26.12 -11.65
N ALA A 567 27.49 -26.58 -11.41
CA ALA A 567 27.91 -27.15 -10.13
C ALA A 567 27.76 -26.19 -8.94
N THR A 568 27.82 -24.90 -9.21
CA THR A 568 27.68 -23.84 -8.20
C THR A 568 26.25 -23.30 -8.12
N GLN A 569 25.29 -23.83 -8.89
CA GLN A 569 23.90 -23.34 -8.91
C GLN A 569 22.96 -24.30 -8.18
N GLY A 570 23.33 -24.69 -6.97
CA GLY A 570 22.61 -25.67 -6.16
C GLY A 570 22.07 -25.09 -4.85
N GLY A 571 22.02 -25.91 -3.80
CA GLY A 571 21.54 -25.50 -2.48
C GLY A 571 20.03 -25.42 -2.41
N GLY A 572 19.32 -26.50 -2.77
CA GLY A 572 17.84 -26.52 -2.86
C GLY A 572 17.18 -25.85 -1.65
N GLY A 573 17.64 -26.18 -0.44
CA GLY A 573 17.25 -25.50 0.79
C GLY A 573 18.05 -24.22 1.05
N LEU A 574 19.37 -24.36 1.14
CA LEU A 574 20.31 -23.30 1.57
C LEU A 574 21.46 -23.12 0.58
N TYR A 575 21.70 -21.88 0.18
CA TYR A 575 22.90 -21.47 -0.54
C TYR A 575 23.72 -20.47 0.28
N ASN A 576 25.03 -20.68 0.39
CA ASN A 576 25.94 -19.78 1.08
C ASN A 576 27.23 -19.50 0.30
N ASP A 577 27.57 -18.21 0.23
CA ASP A 577 28.90 -17.71 -0.13
C ASP A 577 29.49 -16.79 0.97
N GLY A 578 28.66 -16.30 1.89
CA GLY A 578 29.05 -15.43 3.00
C GLY A 578 29.20 -16.15 4.33
N THR A 579 28.72 -15.52 5.41
CA THR A 579 28.65 -16.13 6.75
C THR A 579 27.23 -16.63 7.02
N MET A 580 27.07 -17.93 7.25
CA MET A 580 25.80 -18.54 7.61
C MET A 580 25.92 -19.28 8.94
N THR A 581 24.92 -19.11 9.79
CA THR A 581 24.78 -19.90 11.02
C THR A 581 23.38 -20.49 11.09
N VAL A 582 23.29 -21.81 11.25
CA VAL A 582 22.02 -22.54 11.30
C VAL A 582 21.96 -23.33 12.60
N ARG A 583 20.86 -23.17 13.35
CA ARG A 583 20.66 -23.87 14.63
C ARG A 583 19.27 -24.46 14.77
N ASP A 584 19.16 -25.61 15.44
CA ASP A 584 17.87 -26.24 15.79
C ASP A 584 16.93 -26.39 14.58
N THR A 585 17.48 -26.59 13.38
CA THR A 585 16.76 -26.42 12.10
C THR A 585 16.68 -27.74 11.34
N GLU A 586 15.57 -27.95 10.66
CA GLU A 586 15.33 -29.10 9.79
C GLU A 586 15.44 -28.65 8.33
N VAL A 587 16.29 -29.31 7.55
CA VAL A 587 16.49 -29.10 6.12
C VAL A 587 16.10 -30.40 5.42
N THR A 588 14.88 -30.48 4.91
CA THR A 588 14.27 -31.72 4.44
C THR A 588 13.76 -31.67 3.02
N GLY A 589 13.85 -32.80 2.30
CA GLY A 589 13.21 -32.95 0.99
C GLY A 589 13.63 -31.93 -0.08
N ASN A 590 14.74 -31.20 0.11
CA ASN A 590 15.15 -30.14 -0.79
C ASN A 590 15.91 -30.70 -1.99
N LEU A 591 15.77 -30.05 -3.15
CA LEU A 591 16.22 -30.59 -4.43
C LEU A 591 17.16 -29.63 -5.17
N ALA A 592 18.31 -30.14 -5.63
CA ALA A 592 19.15 -29.50 -6.65
C ALA A 592 19.01 -30.29 -7.96
N THR A 593 18.09 -29.82 -8.81
CA THR A 593 17.56 -30.58 -9.96
C THR A 593 18.24 -30.29 -11.29
N GLY A 594 18.99 -29.20 -11.41
CA GLY A 594 19.68 -28.90 -12.65
C GLY A 594 20.81 -29.89 -12.93
N THR A 595 21.27 -29.95 -14.18
CA THR A 595 22.10 -31.07 -14.68
C THR A 595 23.36 -31.33 -13.88
N SER A 596 23.94 -30.29 -13.29
CA SER A 596 25.11 -30.37 -12.42
C SER A 596 24.81 -29.85 -11.00
N GLY A 597 23.55 -29.72 -10.60
CA GLY A 597 23.17 -29.14 -9.30
C GLY A 597 23.72 -29.95 -8.12
N SER A 598 24.39 -29.28 -7.19
CA SER A 598 24.98 -29.85 -5.97
C SER A 598 24.30 -29.36 -4.70
N GLY A 599 24.47 -30.05 -3.58
CA GLY A 599 23.95 -29.60 -2.28
C GLY A 599 22.43 -29.55 -2.27
N GLY A 600 21.77 -30.70 -2.24
CA GLY A 600 20.30 -30.73 -2.20
C GLY A 600 19.76 -29.95 -1.00
N GLY A 601 20.34 -30.20 0.18
CA GLY A 601 20.07 -29.45 1.40
C GLY A 601 20.82 -28.13 1.45
N LEU A 602 22.15 -28.18 1.40
CA LEU A 602 23.03 -27.01 1.51
C LEU A 602 24.17 -27.03 0.50
N LEU A 603 24.42 -25.89 -0.14
CA LEU A 603 25.61 -25.62 -0.95
C LEU A 603 26.43 -24.46 -0.35
N ASN A 604 27.71 -24.70 -0.08
CA ASN A 604 28.68 -23.68 0.33
C ASN A 604 29.77 -23.45 -0.73
N VAL A 605 29.90 -22.23 -1.23
CA VAL A 605 30.76 -21.87 -2.38
C VAL A 605 31.96 -21.01 -1.99
N GLY A 606 32.47 -21.15 -0.75
CA GLY A 606 33.65 -20.41 -0.28
C GLY A 606 33.45 -19.68 1.05
N GLY A 607 32.21 -19.61 1.53
CA GLY A 607 31.85 -18.96 2.78
C GLY A 607 32.14 -19.78 4.03
N THR A 608 31.73 -19.23 5.17
CA THR A 608 31.76 -19.89 6.48
C THR A 608 30.35 -20.31 6.87
N VAL A 609 30.17 -21.59 7.15
CA VAL A 609 28.91 -22.15 7.63
C VAL A 609 29.12 -22.79 8.99
N THR A 610 28.26 -22.46 9.95
CA THR A 610 28.16 -23.15 11.23
C THR A 610 26.79 -23.80 11.35
N LEU A 611 26.73 -25.13 11.47
CA LEU A 611 25.51 -25.88 11.76
C LEU A 611 25.60 -26.46 13.18
N ASP A 612 24.55 -26.27 13.98
CA ASP A 612 24.48 -26.75 15.37
C ASP A 612 23.08 -27.30 15.67
N SER A 613 22.99 -28.59 15.99
CA SER A 613 21.71 -29.27 16.20
C SER A 613 20.80 -29.20 14.97
N VAL A 614 21.33 -29.56 13.80
CA VAL A 614 20.65 -29.50 12.49
C VAL A 614 20.36 -30.90 11.96
N VAL A 615 19.18 -31.07 11.37
CA VAL A 615 18.81 -32.29 10.64
C VAL A 615 18.81 -32.00 9.15
N LEU A 616 19.56 -32.77 8.37
CA LEU A 616 19.50 -32.81 6.90
C LEU A 616 18.95 -34.16 6.47
N ASP A 617 17.67 -34.21 6.09
CA ASP A 617 16.99 -35.47 5.79
C ASP A 617 16.34 -35.48 4.39
N ASP A 618 16.48 -36.59 3.66
CA ASP A 618 15.88 -36.81 2.33
C ASP A 618 16.18 -35.71 1.28
N ASN A 619 17.30 -35.00 1.40
CA ASN A 619 17.69 -34.01 0.39
C ASN A 619 18.35 -34.66 -0.82
N THR A 620 18.07 -34.13 -2.01
CA THR A 620 18.51 -34.73 -3.28
C THR A 620 19.30 -33.75 -4.14
N SER A 621 20.46 -34.17 -4.63
CA SER A 621 21.22 -33.43 -5.64
C SER A 621 21.45 -34.26 -6.90
N SER A 622 21.66 -33.60 -8.04
CA SER A 622 21.94 -34.30 -9.30
C SER A 622 23.42 -34.66 -9.45
N ARG A 623 24.31 -33.84 -8.88
CA ARG A 623 25.77 -33.92 -9.06
C ARG A 623 26.51 -34.50 -7.87
N ALA A 624 26.47 -33.81 -6.73
CA ALA A 624 27.25 -34.16 -5.54
C ALA A 624 26.63 -33.54 -4.28
N GLY A 625 26.88 -34.14 -3.12
CA GLY A 625 26.38 -33.64 -1.85
C GLY A 625 24.86 -33.66 -1.80
N GLY A 626 24.24 -34.83 -1.55
CA GLY A 626 22.78 -34.91 -1.40
C GLY A 626 22.31 -34.00 -0.28
N GLY A 627 22.93 -34.16 0.90
CA GLY A 627 22.75 -33.27 2.05
C GLY A 627 23.53 -31.98 1.87
N ILE A 628 24.87 -32.08 1.88
CA ILE A 628 25.78 -30.92 1.85
C ILE A 628 26.84 -31.05 0.76
N GLU A 629 27.06 -29.98 0.00
CA GLU A 629 28.25 -29.78 -0.82
C GLU A 629 29.04 -28.57 -0.28
N THR A 630 30.36 -28.72 -0.15
CA THR A 630 31.27 -27.59 0.06
C THR A 630 32.43 -27.68 -0.92
N ALA A 631 32.60 -26.63 -1.75
CA ALA A 631 33.72 -26.56 -2.68
C ALA A 631 34.96 -26.01 -1.97
N ASP A 632 34.84 -24.79 -1.43
CA ASP A 632 35.85 -24.09 -0.64
C ASP A 632 35.19 -23.51 0.62
N GLY A 633 35.98 -22.93 1.53
CA GLY A 633 35.47 -22.31 2.77
C GLY A 633 35.51 -23.22 3.99
N VAL A 634 34.78 -22.84 5.03
CA VAL A 634 34.76 -23.52 6.34
C VAL A 634 33.36 -24.00 6.66
N LEU A 635 33.26 -25.25 7.09
CA LEU A 635 32.02 -25.87 7.56
C LEU A 635 32.26 -26.45 8.97
N ASP A 636 31.69 -25.81 9.98
CA ASP A 636 31.74 -26.28 11.37
C ASP A 636 30.38 -26.87 11.76
N LEU A 637 30.37 -28.16 12.07
CA LEU A 637 29.18 -28.96 12.34
C LEU A 637 29.23 -29.46 13.79
N THR A 638 28.16 -29.25 14.54
CA THR A 638 28.01 -29.78 15.90
C THR A 638 26.64 -30.43 16.05
N ASP A 639 26.60 -31.69 16.48
CA ASP A 639 25.36 -32.44 16.67
C ASP A 639 24.45 -32.40 15.41
N VAL A 640 25.03 -32.65 14.24
CA VAL A 640 24.32 -32.63 12.95
C VAL A 640 24.00 -34.05 12.49
N ASP A 641 22.73 -34.29 12.17
CA ASP A 641 22.23 -35.54 11.63
C ASP A 641 21.98 -35.40 10.12
N ALA A 642 22.68 -36.20 9.31
CA ALA A 642 22.47 -36.29 7.86
C ALA A 642 21.93 -37.69 7.51
N SER A 643 20.64 -37.77 7.13
CA SER A 643 19.98 -39.03 6.81
C SER A 643 19.25 -39.05 5.48
N GLY A 644 19.14 -40.21 4.84
CA GLY A 644 18.32 -40.38 3.63
C GLY A 644 18.72 -39.54 2.41
N ASN A 645 19.81 -38.79 2.48
CA ASN A 645 20.17 -37.85 1.42
C ASN A 645 20.73 -38.60 0.20
N VAL A 646 20.38 -38.13 -1.00
CA VAL A 646 20.67 -38.82 -2.26
C VAL A 646 21.42 -37.89 -3.21
N THR A 647 22.44 -38.42 -3.89
CA THR A 647 23.04 -37.73 -5.03
C THR A 647 23.00 -38.57 -6.31
N GLY A 648 22.77 -37.92 -7.45
CA GLY A 648 22.63 -38.49 -8.79
C GLY A 648 23.94 -39.02 -9.38
N SER A 649 24.05 -39.14 -10.71
CA SER A 649 25.07 -39.99 -11.39
C SER A 649 26.36 -39.32 -11.86
N ALA A 650 26.53 -38.00 -11.75
CA ALA A 650 27.68 -37.33 -12.35
C ALA A 650 28.16 -36.10 -11.55
N PRO A 651 29.27 -36.19 -10.78
CA PRO A 651 30.10 -37.37 -10.51
C PRO A 651 29.44 -38.35 -9.53
N GLY A 652 28.37 -37.96 -8.85
CA GLY A 652 27.54 -38.83 -8.01
C GLY A 652 28.17 -39.22 -6.69
N ASN A 653 28.81 -38.26 -6.03
CA ASN A 653 29.64 -38.48 -4.85
C ASN A 653 29.07 -37.77 -3.62
N GLY A 654 29.22 -38.37 -2.44
CA GLY A 654 28.85 -37.75 -1.17
C GLY A 654 27.35 -37.64 -1.00
N GLY A 655 26.67 -38.71 -0.59
CA GLY A 655 25.23 -38.67 -0.33
C GLY A 655 24.91 -37.75 0.85
N GLY A 656 25.60 -37.93 1.98
CA GLY A 656 25.51 -37.03 3.14
C GLY A 656 26.30 -35.73 2.96
N LEU A 657 27.62 -35.84 2.78
CA LEU A 657 28.53 -34.70 2.59
C LEU A 657 29.52 -34.98 1.45
N HIS A 658 29.73 -33.96 0.61
CA HIS A 658 30.78 -33.92 -0.39
C HIS A 658 31.69 -32.69 -0.19
N VAL A 659 33.01 -32.90 -0.16
CA VAL A 659 34.03 -31.84 -0.08
C VAL A 659 34.86 -31.85 -1.36
N THR A 660 34.50 -31.02 -2.35
CA THR A 660 35.12 -31.06 -3.69
C THR A 660 36.51 -30.41 -3.76
N GLY A 661 36.69 -29.25 -3.13
CA GLY A 661 37.89 -28.39 -3.27
C GLY A 661 38.73 -28.36 -2.00
N ALA A 662 39.20 -27.17 -1.59
CA ALA A 662 40.03 -26.98 -0.40
C ALA A 662 39.21 -26.70 0.87
N GLY A 663 37.92 -27.04 0.87
CA GLY A 663 37.03 -26.90 2.01
C GLY A 663 37.57 -27.56 3.28
N VAL A 664 37.35 -26.91 4.41
CA VAL A 664 37.72 -27.39 5.75
C VAL A 664 36.44 -27.71 6.52
N VAL A 665 36.28 -28.97 6.89
CA VAL A 665 35.12 -29.45 7.64
C VAL A 665 35.56 -29.94 9.02
N THR A 666 34.92 -29.39 10.05
CA THR A 666 34.93 -29.93 11.41
C THR A 666 33.56 -30.49 11.70
N TRP A 667 33.46 -31.73 12.18
CA TRP A 667 32.17 -32.35 12.53
C TRP A 667 32.26 -33.04 13.88
N ASP A 668 31.64 -32.47 14.92
CA ASP A 668 31.62 -33.04 16.26
C ASP A 668 30.20 -33.46 16.67
N GLY A 669 29.97 -34.77 16.82
CA GLY A 669 28.66 -35.31 17.20
C GLY A 669 27.66 -35.42 16.04
N GLY A 670 26.60 -36.20 16.27
CA GLY A 670 25.54 -36.48 15.31
C GLY A 670 25.71 -37.78 14.52
N THR A 671 24.99 -37.91 13.40
CA THR A 671 24.91 -39.13 12.60
C THR A 671 24.97 -38.85 11.09
N VAL A 672 25.49 -39.80 10.32
CA VAL A 672 25.49 -39.81 8.85
C VAL A 672 25.03 -41.19 8.41
N THR A 673 23.72 -41.35 8.17
CA THR A 673 23.11 -42.67 8.00
C THR A 673 22.13 -42.79 6.84
N GLY A 674 22.09 -43.94 6.18
CA GLY A 674 21.11 -44.20 5.12
C GLY A 674 21.26 -43.31 3.87
N ASN A 675 22.35 -42.56 3.74
CA ASN A 675 22.59 -41.70 2.59
C ASN A 675 23.05 -42.53 1.39
N THR A 676 22.72 -42.07 0.18
CA THR A 676 23.00 -42.79 -1.07
C THR A 676 23.77 -41.92 -2.06
N ALA A 677 24.91 -42.43 -2.52
CA ALA A 677 25.66 -41.87 -3.64
C ALA A 677 25.74 -42.92 -4.76
N THR A 678 25.53 -42.51 -6.01
CA THR A 678 25.56 -43.47 -7.13
C THR A 678 26.98 -43.87 -7.55
N ASN A 679 28.02 -43.20 -7.04
CA ASN A 679 29.42 -43.49 -7.35
C ASN A 679 30.27 -43.73 -6.09
N GLN A 680 30.56 -42.69 -5.31
CA GLN A 680 31.52 -42.78 -4.19
C GLN A 680 31.03 -42.09 -2.92
N GLY A 681 31.38 -42.64 -1.75
CA GLY A 681 31.15 -41.95 -0.48
C GLY A 681 29.67 -41.73 -0.19
N GLY A 682 28.89 -42.80 -0.02
CA GLY A 682 27.46 -42.68 0.32
C GLY A 682 27.21 -41.76 1.52
N GLY A 683 28.01 -41.90 2.58
CA GLY A 683 28.03 -40.97 3.72
C GLY A 683 28.88 -39.73 3.44
N LEU A 684 30.21 -39.88 3.53
CA LEU A 684 31.18 -38.78 3.44
C LEU A 684 32.15 -38.98 2.26
N TRP A 685 32.40 -37.92 1.49
CA TRP A 685 33.41 -37.90 0.42
C TRP A 685 34.37 -36.73 0.59
N ASN A 686 35.67 -37.00 0.57
CA ASN A 686 36.74 -35.99 0.67
C ASN A 686 37.66 -35.98 -0.55
N SER A 687 37.93 -34.79 -1.10
CA SER A 687 38.87 -34.60 -2.20
C SER A 687 40.34 -34.76 -1.76
N ALA A 688 41.26 -34.66 -2.73
CA ALA A 688 42.71 -34.66 -2.46
C ALA A 688 43.18 -33.39 -1.72
N THR A 689 42.40 -32.32 -1.74
CA THR A 689 42.73 -31.01 -1.16
C THR A 689 41.85 -30.64 0.02
N GLY A 690 40.73 -31.33 0.20
CA GLY A 690 39.77 -31.10 1.28
C GLY A 690 40.29 -31.66 2.60
N THR A 691 39.82 -31.05 3.69
CA THR A 691 40.12 -31.49 5.06
C THR A 691 38.84 -31.84 5.78
N ILE A 692 38.76 -33.05 6.35
CA ILE A 692 37.67 -33.46 7.25
C ILE A 692 38.27 -33.90 8.59
N VAL A 693 37.80 -33.27 9.67
CA VAL A 693 38.05 -33.70 11.04
C VAL A 693 36.70 -34.00 11.69
N ALA A 694 36.36 -35.28 11.77
CA ALA A 694 35.14 -35.76 12.40
C ALA A 694 35.43 -36.41 13.76
N THR A 695 34.73 -35.98 14.81
CA THR A 695 34.80 -36.52 16.18
C THR A 695 33.41 -36.88 16.67
N ASN A 696 33.31 -37.95 17.46
CA ASN A 696 32.04 -38.43 18.02
C ASN A 696 30.93 -38.64 16.97
N LEU A 697 31.28 -38.96 15.72
CA LEU A 697 30.35 -39.07 14.60
C LEU A 697 30.05 -40.55 14.28
N ASP A 698 28.78 -40.93 14.19
CA ASP A 698 28.36 -42.23 13.66
C ASP A 698 28.15 -42.14 12.15
N VAL A 699 28.93 -42.90 11.38
CA VAL A 699 28.81 -42.99 9.92
C VAL A 699 28.52 -44.44 9.57
N SER A 700 27.27 -44.76 9.27
CA SER A 700 26.85 -46.15 9.07
C SER A 700 25.62 -46.32 8.19
N GLY A 701 25.50 -47.48 7.53
CA GLY A 701 24.31 -47.84 6.76
C GLY A 701 24.11 -46.99 5.50
N ASN A 702 25.15 -46.32 5.02
CA ASN A 702 25.12 -45.57 3.78
C ASN A 702 25.35 -46.50 2.58
N THR A 703 25.03 -46.04 1.37
CA THR A 703 25.11 -46.83 0.13
C THR A 703 25.87 -46.09 -0.95
N SER A 704 26.91 -46.73 -1.50
CA SER A 704 27.52 -46.37 -2.79
C SER A 704 28.24 -47.58 -3.39
N PRO A 705 28.52 -47.60 -4.70
CA PRO A 705 29.38 -48.62 -5.30
C PRO A 705 30.78 -48.71 -4.68
N ASP A 706 31.35 -47.58 -4.27
CA ASP A 706 32.68 -47.51 -3.68
C ASP A 706 32.70 -46.61 -2.43
N GLY A 707 33.29 -47.09 -1.34
CA GLY A 707 33.35 -46.40 -0.05
C GLY A 707 31.97 -45.99 0.50
N ALA A 708 31.10 -46.96 0.80
CA ALA A 708 29.71 -46.72 1.21
C ALA A 708 29.55 -45.67 2.31
N ASP A 709 30.31 -45.80 3.41
CA ASP A 709 30.26 -44.85 4.52
C ASP A 709 31.22 -43.68 4.32
N VAL A 710 32.46 -43.96 3.91
CA VAL A 710 33.50 -42.95 3.68
C VAL A 710 34.31 -43.24 2.43
N TYR A 711 34.67 -42.20 1.69
CA TYR A 711 35.60 -42.25 0.56
C TYR A 711 36.58 -41.07 0.60
N ASN A 712 37.88 -41.34 0.52
CA ASN A 712 38.93 -40.32 0.57
C ASN A 712 39.84 -40.41 -0.65
N VAL A 713 39.93 -39.34 -1.44
CA VAL A 713 40.86 -39.27 -2.60
C VAL A 713 42.31 -39.07 -2.13
N GLY A 714 42.53 -38.60 -0.90
CA GLY A 714 43.87 -38.45 -0.32
C GLY A 714 44.08 -37.17 0.48
N GLY A 715 43.05 -36.35 0.70
CA GLY A 715 43.11 -35.20 1.57
C GLY A 715 43.17 -35.60 3.06
N PRO A 716 43.56 -34.67 3.97
CA PRO A 716 43.53 -34.92 5.40
C PRO A 716 42.13 -35.30 5.87
N PHE A 717 41.95 -36.55 6.32
CA PHE A 717 40.67 -37.03 6.83
C PHE A 717 40.90 -37.86 8.09
N THR A 718 40.36 -37.39 9.21
CA THR A 718 40.31 -38.14 10.49
C THR A 718 38.85 -38.36 10.89
N LEU A 719 38.50 -39.61 11.20
CA LEU A 719 37.20 -39.99 11.74
C LEU A 719 37.37 -40.64 13.12
N ASN A 720 36.78 -40.04 14.15
CA ASN A 720 36.83 -40.51 15.54
C ASN A 720 38.26 -40.79 16.02
N GLY A 721 39.19 -39.87 15.70
CA GLY A 721 40.61 -39.97 16.03
C GLY A 721 41.42 -40.94 15.16
N THR A 722 40.80 -41.60 14.18
CA THR A 722 41.47 -42.55 13.26
C THR A 722 41.64 -41.92 11.88
N PRO A 723 42.86 -41.88 11.32
CA PRO A 723 43.06 -41.43 9.94
C PRO A 723 42.34 -42.33 8.93
N VAL A 724 41.64 -41.72 7.97
CA VAL A 724 40.99 -42.42 6.84
C VAL A 724 41.98 -42.41 5.66
N PRO A 725 42.53 -43.57 5.25
CA PRO A 725 43.51 -43.63 4.17
C PRO A 725 42.86 -43.28 2.82
N ALA A 726 43.69 -42.93 1.84
CA ALA A 726 43.24 -42.83 0.46
C ALA A 726 42.66 -44.19 0.01
N SER A 727 41.49 -44.14 -0.64
CA SER A 727 40.76 -45.32 -1.13
C SER A 727 41.34 -45.84 -2.44
#